data_AF-N4XAV5-F1
#
_entry.id   AF-N4XAV5-F1
#
_cell.length_a   1.000
_cell.length_b   1.000
_cell.length_c   1.000
_cell.angle_alpha   90.00
_cell.angle_beta   90.00
_cell.angle_gamma   90.00
#
_symmetry.space_group_name_H-M   'P 1'
#
loop_
_entity.id
_entity.type
_entity.pdbx_description
1 polymer ?
#
loop_
_entity_poly.entity_id
_entity_poly.type
_entity_poly.pdbx_seq_one_letter_code
_entity_poly.pdbx_strand_id
1 'polypeptide(L)'
;MLSVLLATVPLASLVCASFDGNLNYHSPSRRHIDLGIDVPKVAKRTLSKRSAPWGPAQLNFTHGVASGDPYPDSVILWTRVAPSLEHDRSNITVSGYVALYNHETEKYIQASPNPICVDYRVGTDGNFSTVVDEGQAYTTSDIDYTVKVEAKNLEPFTQYYYQFSVCGSSNKSPLGRTKTSPGHDDDVSKVGLAVFSCSNWQNGYFNAYGNAARKDQVDFFVHLGDYIYESTKGKLGQDPRATNPPREIVTLYDYRTRIGQYRTDDDLKLAHQNFAWIPTWDDHEIANNGYRDGFSNMNNTEESFLKYGGISVDSRKMNAVRAYFEWMPIRQVDLDDNLRIWRNFKMGKLFDLIILDTRNYDRSITTLDENDAYIEKIRDDAGRSLMGSRQENWFYNRLSESHERGATWRIVGNQIIFSRMNNSAVYSDWLNADQWDGYTANRNRTLHHLYSNKIPNTAFLAGDSHANWVSDLVWLDETPYDQATGEGAIGVEFAGTAVSSSGYGSGRSIANSSDRSAALVRDNRELQWTEGYYRGYYELFISPDELNAQYYGSPSVASRNPFDISLANFTVKAGANHLARTNGSVVAAGGYVESGALQRGPTTPTNLTLNTVTGTWNITGIEQITNGGIEKNLQINEAAPLPFLHDEQILVQVHAMALNPVDYKVTEGPMPLRLVGSNIIPGADFCGTVAKVGRKVDEFQIGEFVFGAKVGALTGGTLAQYVVVERTMLAVLPEGVKVEEAAGVGIVGLTEYQALVPNVKSGDKVFINGGSGGTGVFGIQIAKALGCHVTTSCSTLNIEFCKSLGADEVIDYKTTDIIEALSAKGQVFSTVVDNVGAPDNLYKASSAFLLPKGKFVQVGMQPSLGGAKTLVGNMLLPSFLGGGKSSFQLIMAKPSAEQLRHMSEWLKQGSLKPIVDTVFEWEDAPKAFEKLKTGRAKGKIVIRVPQDRSKEKAVDESS
;
A
#
# COMPACT_ATOMS: atom_id res chain seq x y z
N MET A 1 79.39 -13.63 29.64
CA MET A 1 79.03 -14.98 29.14
C MET A 1 78.54 -15.77 30.37
N LEU A 2 77.41 -16.49 30.42
CA LEU A 2 76.33 -16.77 29.47
C LEU A 2 75.17 -17.47 30.26
N SER A 3 73.85 -17.30 30.09
CA SER A 3 72.98 -16.21 29.60
C SER A 3 71.52 -16.47 30.03
N VAL A 4 70.69 -15.42 30.14
CA VAL A 4 69.20 -15.36 29.96
C VAL A 4 68.32 -16.54 30.46
N LEU A 5 67.47 -16.28 31.47
CA LEU A 5 66.00 -16.46 31.42
C LEU A 5 65.34 -16.14 32.78
N LEU A 6 64.47 -15.11 32.85
CA LEU A 6 63.12 -15.19 33.48
C LEU A 6 62.37 -13.84 33.48
N ALA A 7 61.13 -13.90 32.95
CA ALA A 7 59.96 -13.09 33.31
C ALA A 7 60.03 -11.54 33.22
N THR A 8 59.94 -11.01 32.00
CA THR A 8 59.14 -9.79 31.78
C THR A 8 57.65 -10.16 31.78
N VAL A 9 56.94 -9.88 32.88
CA VAL A 9 55.47 -9.98 32.91
C VAL A 9 54.91 -8.67 32.36
N PRO A 10 54.17 -8.65 31.22
CA PRO A 10 53.36 -7.49 30.90
C PRO A 10 52.21 -7.42 31.91
N LEU A 11 51.96 -6.25 32.49
CA LEU A 11 50.67 -5.99 33.14
C LEU A 11 49.59 -6.01 32.06
N ALA A 12 49.09 -7.20 31.75
CA ALA A 12 47.75 -7.34 31.22
C ALA A 12 46.81 -6.86 32.33
N SER A 13 46.34 -5.62 32.22
CA SER A 13 45.15 -5.17 32.91
C SER A 13 44.02 -6.09 32.45
N LEU A 14 43.73 -7.11 33.27
CA LEU A 14 42.52 -7.90 33.17
C LEU A 14 41.36 -6.95 33.43
N VAL A 15 40.85 -6.37 32.36
CA VAL A 15 39.54 -5.72 32.34
C VAL A 15 38.52 -6.83 32.54
N CYS A 16 38.29 -7.17 33.81
CA CYS A 16 37.15 -7.96 34.20
C CYS A 16 35.90 -7.13 33.91
N ALA A 17 35.35 -7.30 32.70
CA ALA A 17 34.00 -6.87 32.41
C ALA A 17 33.06 -7.59 33.38
N SER A 18 32.61 -6.88 34.41
CA SER A 18 31.55 -7.35 35.29
C SER A 18 30.26 -7.33 34.50
N PHE A 19 29.84 -8.48 33.98
CA PHE A 19 28.55 -8.69 33.35
C PHE A 19 27.41 -8.70 34.41
N ASP A 20 27.44 -7.78 35.37
CA ASP A 20 26.46 -7.63 36.46
C ASP A 20 25.21 -6.90 35.95
N GLY A 21 24.52 -7.55 35.00
CA GLY A 21 23.30 -7.06 34.36
C GLY A 21 22.77 -8.14 33.43
N ASN A 22 21.52 -8.57 33.63
CA ASN A 22 20.91 -9.62 32.82
C ASN A 22 20.85 -9.18 31.34
N LEU A 23 21.43 -10.00 30.47
CA LEU A 23 21.79 -9.67 29.07
C LEU A 23 20.61 -9.67 28.10
N ASN A 24 19.39 -9.86 28.61
CA ASN A 24 18.20 -9.23 28.03
C ASN A 24 17.33 -8.77 29.20
N TYR A 25 16.99 -7.48 29.26
CA TYR A 25 16.39 -6.79 30.40
C TYR A 25 17.22 -6.80 31.70
N HIS A 26 17.56 -5.61 32.20
CA HIS A 26 17.71 -5.38 33.65
C HIS A 26 16.38 -5.70 34.35
N SER A 27 16.13 -6.98 34.59
CA SER A 27 14.83 -7.48 35.07
C SER A 27 14.45 -6.74 36.35
N PRO A 28 13.25 -6.15 36.43
CA PRO A 28 12.79 -5.46 37.64
C PRO A 28 12.62 -6.43 38.83
N SER A 29 12.71 -7.75 38.61
CA SER A 29 12.59 -8.75 39.68
C SER A 29 13.94 -9.33 40.11
N ARG A 30 14.30 -9.09 41.38
CA ARG A 30 15.41 -9.77 42.07
C ARG A 30 15.11 -11.25 42.42
N ARG A 31 13.98 -11.82 41.97
CA ARG A 31 13.48 -13.14 42.40
C ARG A 31 13.68 -14.30 41.42
N HIS A 32 13.97 -14.03 40.13
CA HIS A 32 14.01 -15.08 39.08
C HIS A 32 15.34 -14.96 38.31
N ILE A 33 16.42 -15.42 38.93
CA ILE A 33 17.78 -15.32 38.37
C ILE A 33 17.96 -16.23 37.13
N ASP A 34 17.14 -17.28 37.03
CA ASP A 34 17.23 -18.34 36.01
C ASP A 34 16.51 -18.01 34.68
N LEU A 35 15.77 -16.90 34.62
CA LEU A 35 15.13 -16.41 33.38
C LEU A 35 16.06 -15.50 32.56
N GLY A 36 17.19 -15.08 33.14
CA GLY A 36 18.22 -14.35 32.42
C GLY A 36 19.08 -15.25 31.54
N ILE A 37 19.75 -14.67 30.56
CA ILE A 37 20.81 -15.41 29.86
C ILE A 37 21.94 -15.60 30.88
N ASP A 38 22.26 -16.86 31.20
CA ASP A 38 23.31 -17.26 32.13
C ASP A 38 24.63 -16.56 31.78
N VAL A 39 24.94 -15.51 32.55
CA VAL A 39 26.09 -14.62 32.35
C VAL A 39 27.41 -15.40 32.37
N PRO A 40 27.68 -16.28 33.35
CA PRO A 40 28.82 -17.19 33.30
C PRO A 40 28.89 -18.06 32.03
N LYS A 41 27.77 -18.56 31.49
CA LYS A 41 27.77 -19.26 30.19
C LYS A 41 28.12 -18.32 29.04
N VAL A 42 27.60 -17.08 29.01
CA VAL A 42 27.97 -16.11 27.96
C VAL A 42 29.46 -15.78 28.01
N ALA A 43 30.00 -15.46 29.19
CA ALA A 43 31.44 -15.26 29.37
C ALA A 43 32.26 -16.51 29.00
N LYS A 44 31.77 -17.71 29.31
CA LYS A 44 32.42 -18.97 28.90
C LYS A 44 32.41 -19.17 27.37
N ARG A 45 31.37 -18.72 26.66
CA ARG A 45 31.31 -18.73 25.19
C ARG A 45 32.38 -17.82 24.57
N THR A 46 32.66 -16.64 25.14
CA THR A 46 33.72 -15.73 24.64
C THR A 46 35.12 -16.32 24.76
N LEU A 47 35.33 -17.31 25.62
CA LEU A 47 36.62 -18.01 25.80
C LEU A 47 36.85 -19.12 24.75
N SER A 48 35.97 -19.26 23.74
CA SER A 48 36.12 -20.26 22.68
C SER A 48 37.38 -20.00 21.82
N LYS A 49 38.18 -21.05 21.57
CA LYS A 49 39.42 -20.90 20.78
C LYS A 49 39.09 -20.44 19.36
N ARG A 50 39.67 -19.30 18.96
CA ARG A 50 39.59 -18.65 17.64
C ARG A 50 38.31 -17.82 17.35
N SER A 51 37.43 -17.57 18.33
CA SER A 51 36.43 -16.49 18.16
C SER A 51 37.12 -15.13 18.28
N ALA A 52 36.82 -14.23 17.34
CA ALA A 52 37.23 -12.83 17.40
C ALA A 52 35.98 -11.96 17.63
N PRO A 53 35.96 -11.02 18.59
CA PRO A 53 34.85 -10.10 18.79
C PRO A 53 34.50 -9.31 17.53
N TRP A 54 33.23 -8.91 17.39
CA TRP A 54 32.79 -8.06 16.30
C TRP A 54 33.44 -6.68 16.39
N GLY A 55 34.09 -6.24 15.31
CA GLY A 55 34.61 -4.88 15.22
C GLY A 55 33.46 -3.88 15.06
N PRO A 56 33.51 -2.68 15.66
CA PRO A 56 32.38 -1.74 15.61
C PRO A 56 31.95 -1.32 14.20
N ALA A 57 32.84 -1.39 13.20
CA ALA A 57 32.54 -1.11 11.80
C ALA A 57 31.77 -2.25 11.08
N GLN A 58 31.66 -3.43 11.69
CA GLN A 58 30.87 -4.56 11.18
C GLN A 58 29.42 -4.50 11.66
N LEU A 59 29.14 -3.74 12.73
CA LEU A 59 27.86 -3.71 13.42
C LEU A 59 26.99 -2.57 12.90
N ASN A 60 25.68 -2.82 12.74
CA ASN A 60 24.74 -1.82 12.25
C ASN A 60 23.44 -1.85 13.05
N PHE A 61 22.85 -0.69 13.30
CA PHE A 61 21.52 -0.53 13.90
C PHE A 61 20.41 -0.82 12.87
N THR A 62 20.37 -2.09 12.46
CA THR A 62 19.67 -2.60 11.26
C THR A 62 18.20 -2.24 11.11
N HIS A 63 17.47 -2.09 12.22
CA HIS A 63 16.01 -1.88 12.23
C HIS A 63 15.62 -0.63 13.03
N GLY A 64 16.53 0.36 13.09
CA GLY A 64 16.31 1.61 13.82
C GLY A 64 16.18 1.42 15.32
N VAL A 65 15.29 2.19 15.93
CA VAL A 65 14.97 2.17 17.37
C VAL A 65 13.45 2.07 17.58
N ALA A 66 13.03 1.79 18.80
CA ALA A 66 11.63 1.88 19.23
C ALA A 66 11.53 2.21 20.72
N SER A 67 10.40 2.78 21.14
CA SER A 67 10.05 2.90 22.56
C SER A 67 8.60 2.47 22.82
N GLY A 68 8.27 2.11 24.06
CA GLY A 68 6.95 1.58 24.39
C GLY A 68 6.73 1.26 25.85
N ASP A 69 5.52 0.81 26.16
CA ASP A 69 4.95 0.69 27.50
C ASP A 69 5.37 1.87 28.41
N PRO A 70 4.84 3.08 28.18
CA PRO A 70 5.19 4.23 29.00
C PRO A 70 4.56 4.10 30.39
N TYR A 71 5.39 4.24 31.43
CA TYR A 71 5.01 4.40 32.83
C TYR A 71 5.41 5.81 33.30
N PRO A 72 5.03 6.25 34.53
CA PRO A 72 5.28 7.62 34.96
C PRO A 72 6.77 7.95 35.09
N ASP A 73 7.55 6.98 35.57
CA ASP A 73 8.97 7.12 35.92
C ASP A 73 9.93 6.41 34.95
N SER A 74 9.37 5.73 33.95
CA SER A 74 10.12 4.74 33.16
C SER A 74 9.48 4.41 31.82
N VAL A 75 10.30 4.03 30.85
CA VAL A 75 9.85 3.61 29.51
C VAL A 75 10.79 2.55 28.93
N ILE A 76 10.24 1.66 28.12
CA ILE A 76 11.02 0.65 27.42
C ILE A 76 11.65 1.26 26.17
N LEU A 77 12.96 1.08 26.01
CA LEU A 77 13.72 1.44 24.82
C LEU A 77 14.25 0.18 24.13
N TRP A 78 14.17 0.15 22.80
CA TRP A 78 14.52 -1.02 21.98
C TRP A 78 15.38 -0.64 20.77
N THR A 79 16.28 -1.54 20.38
CA THR A 79 16.99 -1.49 19.09
C THR A 79 17.46 -2.90 18.65
N ARG A 80 17.99 -3.03 17.43
CA ARG A 80 18.71 -4.25 16.98
C ARG A 80 20.05 -3.88 16.35
N VAL A 81 21.14 -4.29 17.00
CA VAL A 81 22.52 -4.04 16.52
C VAL A 81 23.17 -5.34 16.08
N ALA A 82 23.26 -5.55 14.78
CA ALA A 82 23.65 -6.84 14.20
C ALA A 82 24.81 -6.70 13.20
N PRO A 83 25.61 -7.75 13.00
CA PRO A 83 26.64 -7.76 11.96
C PRO A 83 26.06 -7.86 10.54
N SER A 84 24.75 -8.16 10.39
CA SER A 84 24.06 -8.19 9.11
C SER A 84 22.53 -8.08 9.29
N LEU A 85 21.80 -7.93 8.19
CA LEU A 85 20.34 -8.02 8.16
C LEU A 85 19.80 -9.46 8.36
N GLU A 86 20.66 -10.47 8.27
CA GLU A 86 20.25 -11.87 8.48
C GLU A 86 19.91 -12.12 9.96
N HIS A 87 18.99 -13.07 10.17
CA HIS A 87 18.59 -13.58 11.48
C HIS A 87 19.37 -14.85 11.81
N ASP A 88 19.42 -15.26 13.08
CA ASP A 88 20.10 -16.50 13.46
C ASP A 88 19.46 -17.73 12.79
N ARG A 89 20.20 -18.37 11.88
CA ARG A 89 19.78 -19.53 11.08
C ARG A 89 20.14 -20.86 11.75
N SER A 90 20.05 -20.99 13.08
CA SER A 90 20.44 -22.24 13.74
C SER A 90 19.70 -23.45 13.19
N ASN A 91 20.45 -24.42 12.67
CA ASN A 91 19.91 -25.65 12.05
C ASN A 91 19.42 -26.69 13.09
N ILE A 92 19.23 -26.31 14.35
CA ILE A 92 18.75 -27.22 15.39
C ILE A 92 17.23 -27.35 15.27
N THR A 93 16.78 -28.40 14.59
CA THR A 93 15.36 -28.71 14.46
C THR A 93 14.75 -28.96 15.83
N VAL A 94 13.73 -28.20 16.18
CA VAL A 94 12.95 -28.35 17.41
C VAL A 94 12.07 -29.60 17.29
N SER A 95 12.43 -30.69 17.96
CA SER A 95 11.65 -31.94 17.97
C SER A 95 11.23 -32.36 19.38
N GLY A 96 9.95 -32.70 19.53
CA GLY A 96 9.35 -33.14 20.80
C GLY A 96 8.86 -31.99 21.69
N TYR A 97 8.40 -32.34 22.90
CA TYR A 97 7.87 -31.37 23.87
C TYR A 97 8.91 -30.30 24.23
N VAL A 98 8.55 -29.05 23.95
CA VAL A 98 9.22 -27.85 24.43
C VAL A 98 8.46 -27.40 25.68
N ALA A 99 9.12 -27.39 26.84
CA ALA A 99 8.54 -26.73 28.01
C ALA A 99 8.31 -25.26 27.65
N LEU A 100 7.18 -24.66 28.07
CA LEU A 100 6.82 -23.28 27.71
C LEU A 100 8.02 -22.33 27.83
N TYR A 101 8.85 -22.50 28.87
CA TYR A 101 10.07 -21.72 29.08
C TYR A 101 11.29 -22.64 29.09
N ASN A 102 12.16 -22.47 28.10
CA ASN A 102 13.50 -23.02 28.13
C ASN A 102 14.51 -22.00 27.55
N HIS A 103 15.32 -21.44 28.45
CA HIS A 103 16.42 -20.52 28.12
C HIS A 103 17.77 -21.25 27.92
N GLU A 104 17.80 -22.58 27.92
CA GLU A 104 18.92 -23.37 27.41
C GLU A 104 19.00 -23.23 25.89
N THR A 105 19.54 -22.09 25.43
CA THR A 105 19.59 -21.74 24.01
C THR A 105 20.29 -22.80 23.18
N GLU A 106 21.29 -23.50 23.72
CA GLU A 106 22.02 -24.58 23.05
C GLU A 106 21.15 -25.79 22.59
N LYS A 107 19.89 -25.91 23.03
CA LYS A 107 18.91 -26.89 22.52
C LYS A 107 18.07 -26.40 21.32
N TYR A 108 18.05 -25.10 21.01
CA TYR A 108 17.16 -24.51 19.99
C TYR A 108 17.85 -23.49 19.07
N ILE A 109 18.81 -22.73 19.58
CA ILE A 109 19.63 -21.73 18.86
C ILE A 109 21.07 -21.79 19.35
N GLN A 110 22.00 -22.11 18.46
CA GLN A 110 23.44 -22.01 18.72
C GLN A 110 23.89 -20.54 18.78
N ALA A 111 23.93 -19.97 19.98
CA ALA A 111 24.34 -18.60 20.22
C ALA A 111 25.76 -18.28 19.72
N SER A 112 25.94 -17.09 19.13
CA SER A 112 27.25 -16.55 18.77
C SER A 112 28.15 -16.39 20.02
N PRO A 113 29.44 -16.76 19.94
CA PRO A 113 30.38 -16.61 21.06
C PRO A 113 30.79 -15.17 21.33
N ASN A 114 30.38 -14.22 20.49
CA ASN A 114 30.77 -12.82 20.54
C ASN A 114 29.55 -11.93 20.88
N PRO A 115 29.28 -11.63 22.16
CA PRO A 115 28.27 -10.66 22.53
C PRO A 115 28.68 -9.25 22.08
N ILE A 116 27.69 -8.44 21.76
CA ILE A 116 27.82 -7.04 21.38
C ILE A 116 27.45 -6.19 22.58
N CYS A 117 28.31 -5.22 22.92
CA CYS A 117 28.07 -4.22 23.96
C CYS A 117 27.48 -2.95 23.34
N VAL A 118 26.49 -2.36 24.00
CA VAL A 118 25.81 -1.12 23.60
C VAL A 118 25.65 -0.20 24.80
N ASP A 119 26.18 1.02 24.71
CA ASP A 119 25.81 2.10 25.63
C ASP A 119 24.45 2.66 25.21
N TYR A 120 23.56 2.97 26.16
CA TYR A 120 22.34 3.74 25.94
C TYR A 120 22.35 5.00 26.78
N ARG A 121 21.68 6.05 26.30
CA ARG A 121 21.48 7.31 27.00
C ARG A 121 20.11 7.90 26.71
N VAL A 122 19.55 8.57 27.71
CA VAL A 122 18.27 9.30 27.67
C VAL A 122 18.53 10.73 28.11
N GLY A 123 18.05 11.71 27.34
CA GLY A 123 18.24 13.12 27.62
C GLY A 123 16.98 13.95 27.37
N THR A 124 16.98 15.15 27.95
CA THR A 124 15.89 16.14 27.84
C THR A 124 15.73 16.70 26.42
N ASP A 125 16.75 16.58 25.59
CA ASP A 125 16.81 17.07 24.22
C ASP A 125 17.70 16.18 23.34
N GLY A 126 17.59 16.31 22.02
CA GLY A 126 18.33 15.49 21.06
C GLY A 126 19.85 15.68 21.03
N ASN A 127 20.38 16.76 21.63
CA ASN A 127 21.82 16.95 21.81
C ASN A 127 22.33 16.34 23.13
N PHE A 128 21.41 15.88 24.00
CA PHE A 128 21.70 15.36 25.34
C PHE A 128 22.39 16.40 26.22
N SER A 129 21.88 17.64 26.26
CA SER A 129 22.44 18.69 27.12
C SER A 129 22.35 18.34 28.61
N THR A 130 21.28 17.63 28.99
CA THR A 130 21.15 16.91 30.26
C THR A 130 20.82 15.46 29.95
N VAL A 131 21.62 14.54 30.48
CA VAL A 131 21.34 13.09 30.49
C VAL A 131 20.66 12.76 31.82
N VAL A 132 19.52 12.07 31.75
CA VAL A 132 18.70 11.70 32.93
C VAL A 132 18.84 10.22 33.29
N ASP A 133 19.18 9.39 32.31
CA ASP A 133 19.46 7.97 32.51
C ASP A 133 20.44 7.47 31.43
N GLU A 134 21.38 6.62 31.82
CA GLU A 134 22.36 6.01 30.91
C GLU A 134 22.90 4.70 31.47
N GLY A 135 23.43 3.86 30.60
CA GLY A 135 24.06 2.60 31.02
C GLY A 135 24.49 1.72 29.87
N GLN A 136 24.85 0.48 30.19
CA GLN A 136 25.28 -0.52 29.23
C GLN A 136 24.30 -1.68 29.15
N ALA A 137 24.06 -2.15 27.93
CA ALA A 137 23.34 -3.36 27.61
C ALA A 137 24.16 -4.22 26.66
N TYR A 138 23.82 -5.51 26.58
CA TYR A 138 24.50 -6.45 25.70
C TYR A 138 23.48 -7.24 24.89
N THR A 139 23.92 -7.81 23.77
CA THR A 139 23.08 -8.71 22.95
C THR A 139 23.92 -9.73 22.19
N THR A 140 23.30 -10.83 21.76
CA THR A 140 23.91 -11.84 20.88
C THR A 140 22.83 -12.56 20.06
N SER A 141 23.22 -13.53 19.23
CA SER A 141 22.33 -14.13 18.22
C SER A 141 21.19 -14.98 18.80
N ASP A 142 21.29 -15.42 20.05
CA ASP A 142 20.22 -16.18 20.70
C ASP A 142 18.99 -15.35 21.04
N ILE A 143 19.08 -14.02 21.08
CA ILE A 143 17.97 -13.06 21.11
C ILE A 143 17.89 -12.23 19.81
N ASP A 144 18.43 -12.76 18.71
CA ASP A 144 18.45 -12.12 17.38
C ASP A 144 19.06 -10.71 17.37
N TYR A 145 20.06 -10.49 18.21
CA TYR A 145 20.78 -9.22 18.33
C TYR A 145 19.90 -8.02 18.73
N THR A 146 18.72 -8.26 19.32
CA THR A 146 17.87 -7.20 19.88
C THR A 146 18.39 -6.75 21.25
N VAL A 147 18.22 -5.48 21.56
CA VAL A 147 18.53 -4.86 22.85
C VAL A 147 17.25 -4.25 23.37
N LYS A 148 16.90 -4.54 24.62
CA LYS A 148 15.79 -3.87 25.30
C LYS A 148 16.18 -3.49 26.73
N VAL A 149 15.99 -2.21 27.05
CA VAL A 149 16.27 -1.63 28.36
C VAL A 149 15.04 -0.91 28.88
N GLU A 150 14.88 -0.90 30.20
CA GLU A 150 13.89 -0.07 30.88
C GLU A 150 14.63 1.16 31.40
N ALA A 151 14.45 2.30 30.73
CA ALA A 151 14.98 3.57 31.20
C ALA A 151 14.16 4.07 32.39
N LYS A 152 14.80 4.67 33.38
CA LYS A 152 14.24 5.00 34.71
C LYS A 152 14.59 6.41 35.15
N ASN A 153 14.09 6.81 36.33
CA ASN A 153 14.31 8.14 36.90
C ASN A 153 13.80 9.28 36.00
N LEU A 154 12.76 8.99 35.22
CA LEU A 154 12.12 9.94 34.32
C LEU A 154 11.00 10.69 35.07
N GLU A 155 10.68 11.89 34.61
CA GLU A 155 9.55 12.66 35.13
C GLU A 155 8.24 12.24 34.41
N PRO A 156 7.08 12.26 35.09
CA PRO A 156 5.79 11.95 34.48
C PRO A 156 5.42 12.87 33.31
N PHE A 157 4.67 12.33 32.36
CA PHE A 157 4.13 12.97 31.15
C PHE A 157 5.14 13.81 30.35
N THR A 158 6.43 13.46 30.42
CA THR A 158 7.54 14.25 29.90
C THR A 158 8.13 13.58 28.65
N GLN A 159 8.43 14.40 27.63
CA GLN A 159 9.06 13.93 26.40
C GLN A 159 10.58 13.85 26.58
N TYR A 160 11.17 12.74 26.14
CA TYR A 160 12.61 12.49 26.19
C TYR A 160 13.16 12.06 24.83
N TYR A 161 14.47 12.19 24.65
CA TYR A 161 15.22 11.68 23.50
C TYR A 161 16.19 10.61 23.95
N TYR A 162 16.39 9.58 23.13
CA TYR A 162 17.26 8.46 23.47
C TYR A 162 18.09 7.98 22.28
N GLN A 163 19.27 7.44 22.56
CA GLN A 163 20.17 6.92 21.53
C GLN A 163 21.04 5.79 22.09
N PHE A 164 21.31 4.80 21.24
CA PHE A 164 22.24 3.71 21.50
C PHE A 164 23.57 3.93 20.74
N SER A 165 24.68 3.46 21.29
CA SER A 165 25.99 3.41 20.62
C SER A 165 26.71 2.11 20.90
N VAL A 166 27.45 1.58 19.92
CA VAL A 166 28.34 0.43 20.16
C VAL A 166 29.42 0.86 21.16
N CYS A 167 29.63 0.08 22.22
CA CYS A 167 30.54 0.47 23.31
C CYS A 167 31.94 0.81 22.81
N GLY A 168 32.48 1.94 23.26
CA GLY A 168 33.81 2.43 22.86
C GLY A 168 33.91 2.84 21.38
N SER A 169 32.79 3.15 20.72
CA SER A 169 32.72 3.52 19.31
C SER A 169 31.90 4.79 19.06
N SER A 170 32.12 5.44 17.91
CA SER A 170 31.26 6.50 17.39
C SER A 170 30.04 5.97 16.61
N ASN A 171 29.91 4.66 16.43
CA ASN A 171 28.78 4.02 15.76
C ASN A 171 27.51 4.13 16.63
N LYS A 172 26.49 4.83 16.13
CA LYS A 172 25.28 5.25 16.85
C LYS A 172 24.01 4.85 16.12
N SER A 173 22.95 4.57 16.88
CA SER A 173 21.60 4.39 16.34
C SER A 173 21.04 5.73 15.83
N PRO A 174 19.95 5.69 15.04
CA PRO A 174 19.06 6.84 14.91
C PRO A 174 18.67 7.38 16.29
N LEU A 175 18.46 8.69 16.38
CA LEU A 175 17.96 9.36 17.58
C LEU A 175 16.47 9.07 17.71
N GLY A 176 16.07 8.42 18.80
CA GLY A 176 14.67 8.20 19.14
C GLY A 176 14.09 9.31 20.01
N ARG A 177 12.76 9.42 19.99
CA ARG A 177 11.94 10.27 20.86
C ARG A 177 10.90 9.40 21.55
N THR A 178 10.61 9.69 22.81
CA THR A 178 9.68 8.94 23.65
C THR A 178 8.97 9.87 24.63
N LYS A 179 7.93 9.37 25.32
CA LYS A 179 7.18 10.12 26.33
C LYS A 179 6.75 9.17 27.45
N THR A 180 6.89 9.59 28.71
CA THR A 180 6.37 8.86 29.89
C THR A 180 4.86 9.01 30.01
N SER A 181 4.19 8.11 30.74
CA SER A 181 2.79 8.31 31.08
C SER A 181 2.65 9.43 32.12
N PRO A 182 1.46 10.02 32.31
CA PRO A 182 1.18 10.77 33.53
C PRO A 182 1.35 9.91 34.78
N GLY A 183 1.58 10.56 35.92
CA GLY A 183 1.48 9.94 37.23
C GLY A 183 0.08 9.42 37.46
N HIS A 184 -0.06 8.35 38.24
CA HIS A 184 -1.31 7.60 38.30
C HIS A 184 -2.52 8.46 38.66
N ASP A 185 -2.38 9.43 39.55
CA ASP A 185 -3.48 10.25 40.06
C ASP A 185 -3.41 11.73 39.64
N ASP A 186 -2.60 12.03 38.62
CA ASP A 186 -2.43 13.37 38.05
C ASP A 186 -3.72 13.88 37.37
N ASP A 187 -3.96 15.19 37.48
CA ASP A 187 -5.04 15.88 36.77
C ASP A 187 -4.57 16.27 35.35
N VAL A 188 -4.83 15.40 34.37
CA VAL A 188 -4.36 15.54 32.98
C VAL A 188 -5.43 16.18 32.10
N SER A 189 -5.12 17.31 31.47
CA SER A 189 -6.08 18.07 30.66
C SER A 189 -6.40 17.44 29.30
N LYS A 190 -5.42 16.78 28.67
CA LYS A 190 -5.59 16.10 27.39
C LYS A 190 -4.55 15.00 27.19
N VAL A 191 -4.95 13.88 26.59
CA VAL A 191 -4.05 12.88 25.99
C VAL A 191 -4.55 12.52 24.58
N GLY A 192 -3.65 12.41 23.61
CA GLY A 192 -3.94 11.90 22.28
C GLY A 192 -3.39 10.49 22.08
N LEU A 193 -4.18 9.60 21.48
CA LEU A 193 -3.77 8.26 21.05
C LEU A 193 -3.96 8.14 19.53
N ALA A 194 -2.98 7.61 18.79
CA ALA A 194 -3.23 7.09 17.43
C ALA A 194 -3.40 5.57 17.52
N VAL A 195 -4.47 5.03 16.92
CA VAL A 195 -4.86 3.62 17.06
C VAL A 195 -4.83 2.89 15.72
N PHE A 196 -4.19 1.73 15.70
CA PHE A 196 -3.89 0.94 14.50
C PHE A 196 -4.17 -0.55 14.69
N SER A 197 -4.39 -1.27 13.59
CA SER A 197 -4.32 -2.73 13.51
C SER A 197 -4.01 -3.18 12.08
N CYS A 198 -3.79 -4.48 11.88
CA CYS A 198 -3.90 -5.15 10.57
C CYS A 198 -2.95 -4.57 9.49
N SER A 199 -1.67 -4.82 9.71
CA SER A 199 -0.55 -4.28 8.91
C SER A 199 -0.05 -5.27 7.85
N ASN A 200 -0.92 -5.90 7.05
CA ASN A 200 -0.45 -6.89 6.06
C ASN A 200 0.57 -6.31 5.05
N TRP A 201 1.83 -6.72 5.18
CA TRP A 201 2.95 -6.25 4.34
C TRP A 201 2.72 -6.49 2.86
N GLN A 202 2.11 -7.62 2.51
CA GLN A 202 1.97 -8.06 1.11
C GLN A 202 0.77 -7.42 0.41
N ASN A 203 -0.05 -6.65 1.13
CA ASN A 203 -1.19 -5.91 0.59
C ASN A 203 -0.89 -4.43 0.34
N GLY A 204 0.10 -3.85 1.02
CA GLY A 204 0.51 -2.47 0.75
C GLY A 204 1.60 -1.91 1.66
N TYR A 205 1.98 -0.66 1.40
CA TYR A 205 2.89 0.17 2.19
C TYR A 205 2.18 0.76 3.41
N PHE A 206 2.92 0.95 4.51
CA PHE A 206 2.33 1.34 5.79
C PHE A 206 2.18 2.86 5.96
N ASN A 207 1.55 3.50 4.97
CA ASN A 207 1.37 4.96 4.90
C ASN A 207 0.68 5.53 6.16
N ALA A 208 -0.24 4.78 6.77
CA ALA A 208 -0.96 5.15 7.99
C ALA A 208 -0.02 5.50 9.16
N TYR A 209 0.98 4.65 9.45
CA TYR A 209 1.97 4.93 10.49
C TYR A 209 2.77 6.19 10.22
N GLY A 210 3.22 6.35 8.97
CA GLY A 210 4.00 7.50 8.54
C GLY A 210 3.20 8.78 8.64
N ASN A 211 1.92 8.77 8.23
CA ASN A 211 1.04 9.93 8.27
C ASN A 211 0.81 10.39 9.71
N ALA A 212 0.40 9.48 10.60
CA ALA A 212 0.25 9.78 12.03
C ALA A 212 1.55 10.33 12.63
N ALA A 213 2.68 9.69 12.33
CA ALA A 213 3.98 10.06 12.88
C ALA A 213 4.53 11.38 12.34
N ARG A 214 4.08 11.82 11.16
CA ARG A 214 4.41 13.11 10.55
C ARG A 214 3.50 14.24 11.00
N LYS A 215 2.22 13.96 11.28
CA LYS A 215 1.29 14.96 11.85
C LYS A 215 1.72 15.40 13.26
N ASP A 216 2.24 14.47 14.06
CA ASP A 216 2.79 14.71 15.40
C ASP A 216 1.79 15.39 16.38
N GLN A 217 0.55 14.90 16.42
CA GLN A 217 -0.55 15.50 17.21
C GLN A 217 -0.96 14.70 18.45
N VAL A 218 -0.44 13.48 18.60
CA VAL A 218 -0.79 12.52 19.67
C VAL A 218 0.39 12.23 20.60
N ASP A 219 0.12 11.67 21.77
CA ASP A 219 1.16 11.33 22.76
C ASP A 219 1.67 9.89 22.59
N PHE A 220 0.77 8.95 22.31
CA PHE A 220 1.06 7.51 22.30
C PHE A 220 0.45 6.80 21.09
N PHE A 221 1.08 5.72 20.65
CA PHE A 221 0.59 4.86 19.57
C PHE A 221 0.05 3.56 20.17
N VAL A 222 -1.19 3.20 19.88
CA VAL A 222 -1.83 1.95 20.33
C VAL A 222 -1.97 1.02 19.12
N HIS A 223 -1.54 -0.23 19.26
CA HIS A 223 -1.71 -1.23 18.22
C HIS A 223 -2.53 -2.41 18.75
N LEU A 224 -3.67 -2.69 18.11
CA LEU A 224 -4.65 -3.66 18.61
C LEU A 224 -4.43 -5.09 18.13
N GLY A 225 -3.48 -5.30 17.21
CA GLY A 225 -3.02 -6.61 16.75
C GLY A 225 -2.96 -6.73 15.23
N ASP A 226 -2.51 -7.89 14.74
CA ASP A 226 -2.10 -8.11 13.34
C ASP A 226 -0.93 -7.22 12.90
N TYR A 227 0.06 -7.07 13.78
CA TYR A 227 1.29 -6.33 13.49
C TYR A 227 2.13 -7.06 12.43
N ILE A 228 2.07 -8.39 12.40
CA ILE A 228 2.56 -9.23 11.31
C ILE A 228 1.44 -10.11 10.75
N TYR A 229 1.70 -10.70 9.58
CA TYR A 229 0.94 -11.84 9.06
C TYR A 229 1.87 -13.03 8.86
N GLU A 230 1.35 -14.22 9.11
CA GLU A 230 2.06 -15.49 9.12
C GLU A 230 2.17 -16.14 7.72
N SER A 231 1.16 -15.90 6.88
CA SER A 231 0.99 -16.42 5.52
C SER A 231 2.09 -15.99 4.53
N THR A 232 2.07 -16.55 3.31
CA THR A 232 3.05 -16.26 2.24
C THR A 232 2.37 -15.70 0.99
N LYS A 233 2.99 -14.70 0.34
CA LYS A 233 2.49 -14.09 -0.89
C LYS A 233 3.64 -13.42 -1.67
N GLY A 234 3.56 -13.53 -2.99
CA GLY A 234 4.55 -12.99 -3.92
C GLY A 234 5.83 -13.84 -4.05
N LYS A 235 6.71 -13.42 -4.95
CA LYS A 235 7.98 -14.06 -5.27
C LYS A 235 9.13 -13.15 -4.81
N LEU A 236 9.90 -13.62 -3.83
CA LEU A 236 11.03 -12.88 -3.28
C LEU A 236 12.05 -12.55 -4.39
N GLY A 237 12.47 -11.29 -4.46
CA GLY A 237 13.34 -10.77 -5.52
C GLY A 237 12.65 -10.45 -6.86
N GLN A 238 11.33 -10.63 -6.97
CA GLN A 238 10.52 -10.19 -8.12
C GLN A 238 9.45 -9.18 -7.70
N ASP A 239 8.63 -9.50 -6.69
CA ASP A 239 7.58 -8.61 -6.20
C ASP A 239 8.14 -7.70 -5.07
N PRO A 240 7.96 -6.36 -5.14
CA PRO A 240 8.52 -5.43 -4.14
C PRO A 240 8.07 -5.66 -2.68
N ARG A 241 6.92 -6.34 -2.49
CA ARG A 241 6.32 -6.65 -1.18
C ARG A 241 6.13 -8.16 -0.97
N ALA A 242 6.96 -9.00 -1.60
CA ALA A 242 6.98 -10.43 -1.34
C ALA A 242 7.30 -10.75 0.13
N THR A 243 6.72 -11.82 0.67
CA THR A 243 7.06 -12.33 2.02
C THR A 243 8.46 -12.92 2.11
N ASN A 244 9.14 -12.61 3.21
CA ASN A 244 10.34 -13.31 3.68
C ASN A 244 10.05 -13.89 5.08
N PRO A 245 10.28 -15.19 5.34
CA PRO A 245 10.60 -16.23 4.36
C PRO A 245 9.41 -16.43 3.39
N PRO A 246 9.62 -17.00 2.19
CA PRO A 246 8.58 -17.19 1.17
C PRO A 246 7.69 -18.42 1.46
N ARG A 247 7.29 -18.61 2.72
CA ARG A 247 6.46 -19.69 3.25
C ARG A 247 5.64 -19.21 4.46
N GLU A 248 4.67 -20.03 4.87
CA GLU A 248 4.02 -19.85 6.17
C GLU A 248 5.06 -19.98 7.30
N ILE A 249 4.98 -19.10 8.30
CA ILE A 249 5.97 -19.04 9.39
C ILE A 249 5.55 -19.91 10.58
N VAL A 250 6.46 -20.77 11.04
CA VAL A 250 6.20 -21.74 12.13
C VAL A 250 7.37 -21.90 13.10
N THR A 251 8.60 -21.66 12.65
CA THR A 251 9.80 -21.69 13.50
C THR A 251 10.14 -20.29 14.03
N LEU A 252 10.90 -20.23 15.13
CA LEU A 252 11.40 -18.98 15.70
C LEU A 252 12.21 -18.14 14.69
N TYR A 253 12.98 -18.79 13.81
CA TYR A 253 13.65 -18.12 12.69
C TYR A 253 12.65 -17.46 11.73
N ASP A 254 11.56 -18.16 11.38
CA ASP A 254 10.56 -17.63 10.44
C ASP A 254 9.85 -16.40 11.02
N TYR A 255 9.46 -16.42 12.30
CA TYR A 255 8.84 -15.28 12.99
C TYR A 255 9.79 -14.09 13.11
N ARG A 256 11.04 -14.30 13.55
CA ARG A 256 12.09 -13.27 13.58
C ARG A 256 12.30 -12.63 12.20
N THR A 257 12.39 -13.45 11.17
CA THR A 257 12.54 -13.00 9.77
C THR A 257 11.34 -12.19 9.29
N ARG A 258 10.12 -12.58 9.67
CA ARG A 258 8.90 -11.85 9.31
C ARG A 258 8.78 -10.51 10.03
N ILE A 259 9.01 -10.47 11.35
CA ILE A 259 8.97 -9.22 12.13
C ILE A 259 10.11 -8.30 11.67
N GLY A 260 11.31 -8.84 11.44
CA GLY A 260 12.43 -8.12 10.85
C GLY A 260 12.08 -7.49 9.51
N GLN A 261 11.53 -8.28 8.57
CA GLN A 261 11.02 -7.76 7.30
C GLN A 261 10.07 -6.59 7.51
N TYR A 262 9.06 -6.73 8.37
CA TYR A 262 8.09 -5.66 8.61
C TYR A 262 8.77 -4.39 9.16
N ARG A 263 9.67 -4.55 10.13
CA ARG A 263 10.50 -3.49 10.71
C ARG A 263 11.50 -2.85 9.72
N THR A 264 11.56 -3.28 8.46
CA THR A 264 12.31 -2.56 7.41
C THR A 264 11.51 -1.43 6.75
N ASP A 265 10.18 -1.37 6.90
CA ASP A 265 9.34 -0.32 6.31
C ASP A 265 9.67 1.07 6.90
N ASP A 266 9.89 2.06 6.04
CA ASP A 266 10.32 3.41 6.44
C ASP A 266 9.31 4.13 7.32
N ASP A 267 8.02 3.97 7.05
CA ASP A 267 6.97 4.67 7.78
C ASP A 267 6.69 4.01 9.14
N LEU A 268 6.88 2.69 9.24
CA LEU A 268 6.87 1.97 10.52
C LEU A 268 8.11 2.29 11.38
N LYS A 269 9.31 2.37 10.77
CA LYS A 269 10.53 2.80 11.48
C LYS A 269 10.37 4.21 12.04
N LEU A 270 9.84 5.16 11.24
CA LEU A 270 9.57 6.53 11.66
C LEU A 270 8.62 6.58 12.87
N ALA A 271 7.51 5.86 12.81
CA ALA A 271 6.52 5.83 13.89
C ALA A 271 7.06 5.21 15.20
N HIS A 272 7.88 4.15 15.12
CA HIS A 272 8.56 3.61 16.30
C HIS A 272 9.68 4.50 16.83
N GLN A 273 10.38 5.22 15.95
CA GLN A 273 11.45 6.13 16.34
C GLN A 273 10.91 7.34 17.13
N ASN A 274 9.69 7.81 16.83
CA ASN A 274 9.18 9.09 17.33
C ASN A 274 8.18 8.99 18.50
N PHE A 275 7.61 7.82 18.80
CA PHE A 275 6.53 7.65 19.80
C PHE A 275 6.77 6.46 20.72
N ALA A 276 6.14 6.50 21.90
CA ALA A 276 6.00 5.32 22.76
C ALA A 276 4.76 4.51 22.33
N TRP A 277 4.97 3.22 22.07
CA TRP A 277 3.94 2.29 21.63
C TRP A 277 3.36 1.47 22.78
N ILE A 278 2.04 1.24 22.73
CA ILE A 278 1.29 0.33 23.60
C ILE A 278 0.61 -0.73 22.71
N PRO A 279 1.35 -1.77 22.27
CA PRO A 279 0.81 -2.79 21.38
C PRO A 279 0.24 -3.98 22.17
N THR A 280 -0.74 -4.64 21.59
CA THR A 280 -1.12 -6.03 21.88
C THR A 280 -1.11 -6.83 20.57
N TRP A 281 -1.19 -8.16 20.69
CA TRP A 281 -1.35 -9.05 19.55
C TRP A 281 -2.83 -9.31 19.26
N ASP A 282 -3.12 -9.71 18.03
CA ASP A 282 -4.34 -10.43 17.68
C ASP A 282 -3.97 -11.89 17.37
N ASP A 283 -4.45 -12.47 16.27
CA ASP A 283 -4.15 -13.85 15.92
C ASP A 283 -2.98 -13.99 14.94
N HIS A 284 -2.84 -13.12 13.93
CA HIS A 284 -1.82 -13.26 12.90
C HIS A 284 -0.38 -12.98 13.37
N GLU A 285 -0.17 -12.44 14.58
CA GLU A 285 1.11 -12.55 15.30
C GLU A 285 1.58 -14.00 15.46
N ILE A 286 0.64 -14.96 15.49
CA ILE A 286 0.89 -16.39 15.58
C ILE A 286 0.34 -17.11 14.34
N ALA A 287 -0.99 -17.21 14.20
CA ALA A 287 -1.71 -17.72 13.05
C ALA A 287 -3.22 -17.40 13.11
N ASN A 288 -3.85 -17.28 11.95
CA ASN A 288 -5.27 -17.01 11.74
C ASN A 288 -6.24 -17.79 12.67
N ASN A 289 -7.20 -17.08 13.24
CA ASN A 289 -8.25 -17.50 14.18
C ASN A 289 -7.71 -18.31 15.38
N GLY A 290 -6.79 -17.69 16.13
CA GLY A 290 -6.18 -18.30 17.32
C GLY A 290 -7.15 -18.51 18.48
N TYR A 291 -7.09 -19.69 19.08
CA TYR A 291 -7.71 -20.04 20.36
C TYR A 291 -6.70 -20.76 21.27
N ARG A 292 -7.13 -21.21 22.46
CA ARG A 292 -6.22 -21.88 23.41
C ARG A 292 -5.47 -23.06 22.80
N ASP A 293 -6.20 -23.97 22.16
CA ASP A 293 -5.71 -25.29 21.74
C ASP A 293 -5.40 -25.39 20.22
N GLY A 294 -5.49 -24.29 19.45
CA GLY A 294 -5.25 -24.29 18.00
C GLY A 294 -5.50 -22.98 17.25
N PHE A 295 -5.50 -23.08 15.92
CA PHE A 295 -5.67 -22.04 14.89
C PHE A 295 -6.42 -22.66 13.68
N SER A 296 -7.02 -21.88 12.76
CA SER A 296 -7.80 -22.42 11.62
C SER A 296 -7.08 -23.56 10.89
N ASN A 297 -5.81 -23.35 10.59
CA ASN A 297 -5.00 -24.27 9.79
C ASN A 297 -4.15 -25.26 10.62
N MET A 298 -4.19 -25.20 11.96
CA MET A 298 -3.30 -25.96 12.86
C MET A 298 -3.96 -26.23 14.23
N ASN A 299 -4.42 -27.46 14.47
CA ASN A 299 -5.35 -27.79 15.56
C ASN A 299 -4.98 -29.08 16.34
N ASN A 300 -3.69 -29.38 16.48
CA ASN A 300 -3.15 -30.54 17.22
C ASN A 300 -3.65 -31.93 16.74
N THR A 301 -4.17 -32.04 15.52
CA THR A 301 -4.44 -33.31 14.84
C THR A 301 -3.15 -33.92 14.28
N GLU A 302 -3.13 -35.25 14.07
CA GLU A 302 -2.01 -35.95 13.40
C GLU A 302 -1.72 -35.35 12.02
N GLU A 303 -2.77 -35.03 11.25
CA GLU A 303 -2.64 -34.37 9.95
C GLU A 303 -1.94 -33.00 10.07
N SER A 304 -2.36 -32.16 11.03
CA SER A 304 -1.69 -30.86 11.25
C SER A 304 -0.22 -31.03 11.66
N PHE A 305 0.09 -32.01 12.51
CA PHE A 305 1.45 -32.29 12.95
C PHE A 305 2.34 -32.74 11.78
N LEU A 306 1.83 -33.60 10.89
CA LEU A 306 2.52 -34.02 9.68
C LEU A 306 2.68 -32.86 8.67
N LYS A 307 1.64 -32.06 8.45
CA LYS A 307 1.63 -30.87 7.57
C LYS A 307 2.72 -29.86 7.95
N TYR A 308 2.92 -29.62 9.25
CA TYR A 308 3.93 -28.68 9.77
C TYR A 308 5.24 -29.34 10.19
N GLY A 309 5.55 -30.54 9.68
CA GLY A 309 6.86 -31.17 9.86
C GLY A 309 7.22 -31.53 11.31
N GLY A 310 6.21 -31.83 12.14
CA GLY A 310 6.37 -32.22 13.54
C GLY A 310 6.33 -31.06 14.54
N ILE A 311 5.83 -29.89 14.15
CA ILE A 311 5.62 -28.73 15.03
C ILE A 311 4.22 -28.81 15.64
N SER A 312 4.11 -28.68 16.97
CA SER A 312 2.83 -28.59 17.70
C SER A 312 2.31 -27.14 17.78
N VAL A 313 1.02 -26.96 18.10
CA VAL A 313 0.41 -25.65 18.36
C VAL A 313 1.22 -24.88 19.41
N ASP A 314 1.54 -25.51 20.54
CA ASP A 314 2.32 -24.91 21.63
C ASP A 314 3.72 -24.48 21.15
N SER A 315 4.38 -25.30 20.33
CA SER A 315 5.71 -24.99 19.80
C SER A 315 5.66 -23.76 18.88
N ARG A 316 4.63 -23.65 18.03
CA ARG A 316 4.41 -22.46 17.18
C ARG A 316 4.07 -21.23 18.01
N LYS A 317 3.16 -21.36 18.98
CA LYS A 317 2.76 -20.30 19.92
C LYS A 317 3.97 -19.75 20.69
N MET A 318 4.83 -20.62 21.21
CA MET A 318 6.07 -20.20 21.89
C MET A 318 7.10 -19.55 20.96
N ASN A 319 7.26 -20.04 19.73
CA ASN A 319 8.15 -19.41 18.74
C ASN A 319 7.70 -17.98 18.40
N ALA A 320 6.39 -17.78 18.19
CA ALA A 320 5.78 -16.50 17.88
C ALA A 320 5.90 -15.50 19.04
N VAL A 321 5.44 -15.90 20.23
CA VAL A 321 5.45 -15.07 21.44
C VAL A 321 6.86 -14.64 21.82
N ARG A 322 7.84 -15.56 21.73
CA ARG A 322 9.25 -15.21 21.94
C ARG A 322 9.74 -14.17 20.94
N ALA A 323 9.49 -14.36 19.65
CA ALA A 323 9.90 -13.38 18.63
C ALA A 323 9.24 -12.01 18.85
N TYR A 324 7.95 -11.99 19.23
CA TYR A 324 7.22 -10.76 19.54
C TYR A 324 7.83 -10.03 20.75
N PHE A 325 8.11 -10.74 21.86
CA PHE A 325 8.80 -10.16 23.02
C PHE A 325 10.23 -9.72 22.71
N GLU A 326 10.96 -10.39 21.81
CA GLU A 326 12.31 -9.97 21.39
C GLU A 326 12.27 -8.67 20.56
N TRP A 327 11.25 -8.46 19.73
CA TRP A 327 11.19 -7.41 18.72
C TRP A 327 10.30 -6.20 19.03
N MET A 328 9.32 -6.33 19.92
CA MET A 328 8.40 -5.24 20.28
C MET A 328 8.85 -4.50 21.55
N PRO A 329 8.64 -3.18 21.68
CA PRO A 329 9.10 -2.39 22.82
C PRO A 329 8.19 -2.52 24.06
N ILE A 330 7.80 -3.74 24.40
CA ILE A 330 6.92 -4.06 25.54
C ILE A 330 7.68 -4.63 26.74
N ARG A 331 7.09 -4.47 27.93
CA ARG A 331 7.43 -5.24 29.13
C ARG A 331 6.83 -6.64 29.05
N GLN A 332 7.51 -7.57 29.72
CA GLN A 332 6.88 -8.82 30.16
C GLN A 332 6.04 -8.49 31.40
N VAL A 333 4.73 -8.76 31.34
CA VAL A 333 3.77 -8.31 32.37
C VAL A 333 3.96 -9.05 33.69
N ASP A 334 4.26 -10.34 33.60
CA ASP A 334 4.49 -11.26 34.69
C ASP A 334 5.54 -12.28 34.22
N LEU A 335 6.56 -12.54 35.05
CA LEU A 335 7.73 -13.37 34.69
C LEU A 335 7.45 -14.87 34.83
N ASP A 336 6.38 -15.23 35.54
CA ASP A 336 5.93 -16.61 35.73
C ASP A 336 4.79 -16.98 34.74
N ASP A 337 4.39 -16.06 33.85
CA ASP A 337 3.20 -16.15 33.01
C ASP A 337 3.43 -15.52 31.63
N ASN A 338 4.27 -16.15 30.82
CA ASN A 338 4.90 -15.48 29.67
C ASN A 338 4.08 -15.58 28.37
N LEU A 339 2.83 -16.04 28.46
CA LEU A 339 1.78 -15.79 27.47
C LEU A 339 0.94 -14.55 27.84
N ARG A 340 1.20 -13.88 28.97
CA ARG A 340 0.42 -12.70 29.37
C ARG A 340 0.89 -11.42 28.70
N ILE A 341 0.00 -10.82 27.91
CA ILE A 341 0.16 -9.48 27.34
C ILE A 341 -0.81 -8.42 27.92
N TRP A 342 -1.95 -8.84 28.48
CA TRP A 342 -2.97 -7.91 28.99
C TRP A 342 -2.50 -7.18 30.25
N ARG A 343 -2.66 -5.85 30.23
CA ARG A 343 -2.08 -4.89 31.18
C ARG A 343 -2.89 -3.59 31.20
N ASN A 344 -2.68 -2.76 32.22
CA ASN A 344 -3.45 -1.53 32.42
C ASN A 344 -2.53 -0.32 32.65
N PHE A 345 -2.79 0.80 31.98
CA PHE A 345 -2.06 2.04 32.16
C PHE A 345 -2.96 3.10 32.78
N LYS A 346 -2.61 3.60 33.97
CA LYS A 346 -3.31 4.68 34.67
C LYS A 346 -2.78 6.02 34.16
N MET A 347 -3.46 6.60 33.18
CA MET A 347 -3.09 7.87 32.54
C MET A 347 -3.70 9.02 33.36
N GLY A 348 -3.20 9.21 34.58
CA GLY A 348 -3.80 10.13 35.56
C GLY A 348 -5.18 9.72 36.04
N LYS A 349 -5.94 10.68 36.54
CA LYS A 349 -7.40 10.59 36.73
C LYS A 349 -8.19 10.82 35.45
N LEU A 350 -7.52 11.05 34.33
CA LEU A 350 -8.18 11.19 33.04
C LEU A 350 -8.73 9.84 32.57
N PHE A 351 -7.88 8.80 32.47
CA PHE A 351 -8.36 7.47 32.07
C PHE A 351 -7.48 6.31 32.51
N ASP A 352 -8.09 5.12 32.59
CA ASP A 352 -7.37 3.84 32.55
C ASP A 352 -7.43 3.29 31.10
N LEU A 353 -6.27 2.92 30.54
CA LEU A 353 -6.17 2.18 29.28
C LEU A 353 -5.97 0.69 29.60
N ILE A 354 -7.05 -0.07 29.50
CA ILE A 354 -7.12 -1.50 29.84
C ILE A 354 -6.93 -2.30 28.54
N ILE A 355 -5.73 -2.84 28.34
CA ILE A 355 -5.38 -3.64 27.16
C ILE A 355 -5.71 -5.11 27.41
N LEU A 356 -6.44 -5.74 26.49
CA LEU A 356 -6.88 -7.13 26.52
C LEU A 356 -6.08 -8.04 25.56
N ASP A 357 -6.37 -9.33 25.70
CA ASP A 357 -6.01 -10.46 24.84
C ASP A 357 -7.30 -11.28 24.71
N THR A 358 -7.83 -11.40 23.50
CA THR A 358 -9.04 -12.18 23.20
C THR A 358 -8.72 -13.34 22.24
N ARG A 359 -7.46 -13.81 22.21
CA ARG A 359 -6.95 -14.81 21.27
C ARG A 359 -6.20 -15.95 21.94
N ASN A 360 -5.00 -15.66 22.43
CA ASN A 360 -3.95 -16.67 22.48
C ASN A 360 -3.83 -17.37 23.84
N TYR A 361 -4.39 -16.77 24.89
CA TYR A 361 -4.28 -17.27 26.27
C TYR A 361 -5.22 -18.45 26.59
N ASP A 362 -6.52 -18.17 26.82
CA ASP A 362 -7.51 -19.18 27.26
C ASP A 362 -8.86 -19.02 26.52
N ARG A 363 -8.82 -18.48 25.29
CA ARG A 363 -9.97 -18.35 24.40
C ARG A 363 -10.56 -19.73 24.09
N SER A 364 -11.86 -19.91 24.29
CA SER A 364 -12.59 -21.11 23.85
C SER A 364 -12.57 -21.22 22.32
N ILE A 365 -12.76 -22.41 21.75
CA ILE A 365 -12.70 -22.64 20.29
C ILE A 365 -13.52 -21.61 19.48
N THR A 366 -12.89 -21.08 18.43
CA THR A 366 -13.46 -20.11 17.49
C THR A 366 -13.82 -20.76 16.15
N THR A 367 -14.22 -19.97 15.15
CA THR A 367 -14.37 -20.46 13.78
C THR A 367 -13.04 -20.83 13.15
N LEU A 368 -13.02 -21.97 12.47
CA LEU A 368 -11.88 -22.55 11.75
C LEU A 368 -12.28 -22.75 10.28
N ASP A 369 -13.10 -21.83 9.74
CA ASP A 369 -13.71 -21.84 8.40
C ASP A 369 -14.73 -22.97 8.13
N GLU A 370 -14.63 -24.11 8.82
CA GLU A 370 -15.47 -25.31 8.59
C GLU A 370 -16.52 -25.56 9.70
N ASN A 371 -16.46 -24.84 10.83
CA ASN A 371 -17.24 -25.11 12.04
C ASN A 371 -18.18 -23.97 12.48
N ASP A 372 -18.47 -22.97 11.64
CA ASP A 372 -19.35 -21.84 11.98
C ASP A 372 -20.71 -22.29 12.56
N ALA A 373 -21.35 -23.27 11.93
CA ALA A 373 -22.63 -23.83 12.38
C ALA A 373 -22.54 -24.63 13.70
N TYR A 374 -21.33 -24.89 14.21
CA TYR A 374 -21.10 -25.37 15.58
C TYR A 374 -20.92 -24.19 16.54
N ILE A 375 -20.09 -23.20 16.18
CA ILE A 375 -19.89 -21.98 16.99
C ILE A 375 -21.21 -21.24 17.22
N GLU A 376 -22.06 -21.14 16.19
CA GLU A 376 -23.38 -20.52 16.29
C GLU A 376 -24.25 -21.18 17.38
N LYS A 377 -24.24 -22.51 17.46
CA LYS A 377 -25.04 -23.27 18.44
C LYS A 377 -24.56 -23.08 19.87
N ILE A 378 -23.27 -22.83 20.06
CA ILE A 378 -22.66 -22.73 21.40
C ILE A 378 -22.39 -21.29 21.84
N ARG A 379 -22.60 -20.26 21.00
CA ARG A 379 -22.19 -18.86 21.29
C ARG A 379 -22.66 -18.30 22.64
N ASP A 380 -23.79 -18.79 23.15
CA ASP A 380 -24.41 -18.39 24.42
C ASP A 380 -24.30 -19.46 25.53
N ASP A 381 -23.45 -20.47 25.33
CA ASP A 381 -23.06 -21.40 26.39
C ASP A 381 -22.32 -20.63 27.50
N ALA A 382 -22.83 -20.73 28.73
CA ALA A 382 -22.32 -20.01 29.88
C ALA A 382 -20.82 -20.25 30.16
N GLY A 383 -20.29 -21.40 29.77
CA GLY A 383 -18.88 -21.78 29.92
C GLY A 383 -17.93 -21.20 28.86
N ARG A 384 -18.44 -20.63 27.76
CA ARG A 384 -17.57 -19.98 26.76
C ARG A 384 -16.96 -18.69 27.27
N SER A 385 -15.70 -18.47 26.90
CA SER A 385 -14.94 -17.27 27.22
C SER A 385 -13.96 -16.91 26.10
N LEU A 386 -13.75 -15.62 25.86
CA LEU A 386 -12.70 -15.06 25.01
C LEU A 386 -11.36 -14.91 25.76
N MET A 387 -11.44 -14.61 27.05
CA MET A 387 -10.30 -14.19 27.88
C MET A 387 -9.87 -15.26 28.90
N GLY A 388 -10.73 -16.23 29.18
CA GLY A 388 -10.58 -17.15 30.30
C GLY A 388 -10.86 -16.49 31.65
N SER A 389 -11.07 -17.33 32.67
CA SER A 389 -11.51 -16.88 34.00
C SER A 389 -10.51 -15.92 34.67
N ARG A 390 -9.20 -16.11 34.47
CA ARG A 390 -8.16 -15.29 35.12
C ARG A 390 -8.17 -13.84 34.64
N GLN A 391 -8.33 -13.65 33.33
CA GLN A 391 -8.35 -12.32 32.73
C GLN A 391 -9.74 -11.68 32.81
N GLU A 392 -10.84 -12.44 32.70
CA GLU A 392 -12.20 -11.91 32.96
C GLU A 392 -12.29 -11.26 34.35
N ASN A 393 -11.89 -11.99 35.41
CA ASN A 393 -11.90 -11.46 36.77
C ASN A 393 -10.96 -10.26 36.93
N TRP A 394 -9.76 -10.30 36.33
CA TRP A 394 -8.85 -9.15 36.33
C TRP A 394 -9.46 -7.92 35.64
N PHE A 395 -10.12 -8.10 34.50
CA PHE A 395 -10.72 -7.05 33.69
C PHE A 395 -11.87 -6.37 34.42
N TYR A 396 -12.82 -7.13 34.95
CA TYR A 396 -13.92 -6.60 35.74
C TYR A 396 -13.40 -5.85 36.98
N ASN A 397 -12.38 -6.39 37.66
CA ASN A 397 -11.73 -5.67 38.76
C ASN A 397 -11.03 -4.37 38.30
N ARG A 398 -10.40 -4.32 37.11
CA ARG A 398 -9.83 -3.07 36.58
C ARG A 398 -10.90 -2.03 36.30
N LEU A 399 -12.05 -2.41 35.74
CA LEU A 399 -13.17 -1.52 35.47
C LEU A 399 -13.73 -0.92 36.77
N SER A 400 -13.99 -1.75 37.79
CA SER A 400 -14.41 -1.30 39.12
C SER A 400 -13.36 -0.40 39.78
N GLU A 401 -12.11 -0.83 39.88
CA GLU A 401 -11.04 -0.05 40.53
C GLU A 401 -10.78 1.30 39.84
N SER A 402 -10.88 1.36 38.51
CA SER A 402 -10.78 2.62 37.75
C SER A 402 -11.95 3.56 38.08
N HIS A 403 -13.17 3.02 38.16
CA HIS A 403 -14.34 3.80 38.56
C HIS A 403 -14.26 4.30 40.00
N GLU A 404 -13.90 3.43 40.95
CA GLU A 404 -13.75 3.75 42.38
C GLU A 404 -12.64 4.78 42.65
N ARG A 405 -11.55 4.73 41.88
CA ARG A 405 -10.46 5.71 41.91
C ARG A 405 -10.89 7.10 41.41
N GLY A 406 -12.04 7.20 40.75
CA GLY A 406 -12.53 8.43 40.14
C GLY A 406 -11.84 8.78 38.83
N ALA A 407 -11.36 7.79 38.07
CA ALA A 407 -10.88 8.03 36.72
C ALA A 407 -12.06 8.38 35.79
N THR A 408 -11.89 9.42 34.97
CA THR A 408 -12.96 9.98 34.14
C THR A 408 -13.43 8.97 33.09
N TRP A 409 -12.51 8.31 32.39
CA TRP A 409 -12.82 7.33 31.33
C TRP A 409 -12.19 5.96 31.57
N ARG A 410 -12.84 4.92 31.04
CA ARG A 410 -12.31 3.54 30.95
C ARG A 410 -12.17 3.19 29.47
N ILE A 411 -10.95 3.16 28.95
CA ILE A 411 -10.68 2.86 27.55
C ILE A 411 -10.20 1.41 27.46
N VAL A 412 -10.97 0.54 26.81
CA VAL A 412 -10.70 -0.89 26.70
C VAL A 412 -10.11 -1.18 25.32
N GLY A 413 -8.79 -1.37 25.26
CA GLY A 413 -8.10 -1.77 24.03
C GLY A 413 -8.25 -3.27 23.82
N ASN A 414 -9.01 -3.67 22.80
CA ASN A 414 -9.23 -5.07 22.46
C ASN A 414 -9.10 -5.28 20.94
N GLN A 415 -9.09 -6.54 20.53
CA GLN A 415 -8.76 -6.95 19.18
C GLN A 415 -9.96 -6.83 18.22
N ILE A 416 -11.13 -7.29 18.68
CA ILE A 416 -12.29 -7.66 17.85
C ILE A 416 -13.53 -6.84 18.21
N ILE A 417 -14.48 -6.75 17.27
CA ILE A 417 -15.73 -6.00 17.45
C ILE A 417 -16.55 -6.56 18.63
N PHE A 418 -16.87 -5.69 19.58
CA PHE A 418 -17.64 -6.01 20.79
C PHE A 418 -19.16 -5.92 20.54
N SER A 419 -19.62 -4.86 19.86
CA SER A 419 -21.04 -4.62 19.59
C SER A 419 -21.67 -5.78 18.81
N ARG A 420 -22.97 -5.98 18.96
CA ARG A 420 -23.71 -7.02 18.23
C ARG A 420 -23.92 -6.60 16.79
N MET A 421 -23.43 -7.39 15.83
CA MET A 421 -23.48 -7.07 14.41
C MET A 421 -24.26 -8.14 13.63
N ASN A 422 -25.44 -7.77 13.16
CA ASN A 422 -26.17 -8.46 12.11
C ASN A 422 -25.49 -8.21 10.75
N ASN A 423 -24.81 -9.23 10.25
CA ASN A 423 -24.01 -9.19 9.02
C ASN A 423 -24.76 -9.65 7.76
N SER A 424 -26.01 -10.13 7.86
CA SER A 424 -26.80 -10.67 6.72
C SER A 424 -27.00 -9.69 5.56
N ALA A 425 -26.86 -8.40 5.82
CA ALA A 425 -26.96 -7.34 4.82
C ALA A 425 -25.83 -7.38 3.77
N VAL A 426 -24.69 -7.99 4.12
CA VAL A 426 -23.40 -7.86 3.40
C VAL A 426 -22.66 -9.19 3.22
N TYR A 427 -22.94 -10.17 4.09
CA TYR A 427 -22.33 -11.49 4.15
C TYR A 427 -23.41 -12.60 4.14
N SER A 428 -23.02 -13.84 3.82
CA SER A 428 -23.91 -15.00 3.86
C SER A 428 -24.47 -15.27 5.26
N ASP A 429 -23.61 -15.08 6.24
CA ASP A 429 -23.85 -15.42 7.63
C ASP A 429 -24.11 -14.14 8.43
N TRP A 430 -25.10 -14.21 9.31
CA TRP A 430 -25.51 -13.05 10.11
C TRP A 430 -24.56 -12.77 11.26
N LEU A 431 -23.85 -13.80 11.72
CA LEU A 431 -22.95 -13.80 12.87
C LEU A 431 -21.51 -13.79 12.37
N ASN A 432 -20.66 -12.88 12.89
CA ASN A 432 -19.23 -13.14 12.85
C ASN A 432 -18.86 -14.04 14.05
N ALA A 433 -18.64 -15.33 13.76
CA ALA A 433 -18.33 -16.35 14.77
C ALA A 433 -16.97 -16.14 15.47
N ASP A 434 -16.10 -15.29 14.91
CA ASP A 434 -14.78 -14.96 15.45
C ASP A 434 -14.76 -13.70 16.34
N GLN A 435 -15.82 -12.90 16.31
CA GLN A 435 -15.96 -11.69 17.12
C GLN A 435 -16.72 -11.96 18.43
N TRP A 436 -16.98 -10.94 19.25
CA TRP A 436 -17.70 -11.12 20.53
C TRP A 436 -19.11 -11.71 20.37
N ASP A 437 -19.70 -11.62 19.18
CA ASP A 437 -20.93 -12.30 18.80
C ASP A 437 -20.84 -13.84 18.92
N GLY A 438 -19.70 -14.46 18.56
CA GLY A 438 -19.41 -15.88 18.78
C GLY A 438 -19.21 -16.29 20.25
N TYR A 439 -19.25 -15.32 21.17
CA TYR A 439 -19.01 -15.45 22.60
C TYR A 439 -20.03 -14.61 23.39
N THR A 440 -21.28 -14.59 22.92
CA THR A 440 -22.41 -13.83 23.47
C THR A 440 -22.52 -13.95 25.00
N ALA A 441 -22.31 -15.14 25.58
CA ALA A 441 -22.33 -15.32 27.04
C ALA A 441 -21.23 -14.50 27.76
N ASN A 442 -20.01 -14.41 27.22
CA ASN A 442 -18.93 -13.60 27.79
C ASN A 442 -19.19 -12.11 27.59
N ARG A 443 -19.75 -11.71 26.44
CA ARG A 443 -20.20 -10.32 26.21
C ARG A 443 -21.26 -9.92 27.22
N ASN A 444 -22.26 -10.77 27.43
CA ASN A 444 -23.33 -10.55 28.41
C ASN A 444 -22.79 -10.43 29.84
N ARG A 445 -21.78 -11.22 30.25
CA ARG A 445 -21.09 -11.02 31.54
C ARG A 445 -20.40 -9.66 31.65
N THR A 446 -19.78 -9.19 30.57
CA THR A 446 -19.11 -7.87 30.54
C THR A 446 -20.13 -6.73 30.63
N LEU A 447 -21.20 -6.78 29.82
CA LEU A 447 -22.30 -5.82 29.88
C LEU A 447 -22.96 -5.84 31.26
N HIS A 448 -23.27 -7.02 31.81
CA HIS A 448 -23.81 -7.16 33.15
C HIS A 448 -22.94 -6.48 34.22
N HIS A 449 -21.62 -6.66 34.15
CA HIS A 449 -20.71 -6.01 35.08
C HIS A 449 -20.76 -4.48 34.96
N LEU A 450 -20.77 -3.92 33.74
CA LEU A 450 -20.87 -2.47 33.50
C LEU A 450 -22.20 -1.88 33.98
N TYR A 451 -23.33 -2.50 33.61
CA TYR A 451 -24.67 -2.04 33.98
C TYR A 451 -24.94 -2.18 35.49
N SER A 452 -24.69 -3.35 36.09
CA SER A 452 -25.01 -3.60 37.50
C SER A 452 -24.17 -2.77 38.47
N ASN A 453 -22.91 -2.47 38.13
CA ASN A 453 -22.05 -1.59 38.91
C ASN A 453 -22.13 -0.11 38.48
N LYS A 454 -23.00 0.21 37.50
CA LYS A 454 -23.22 1.56 36.96
C LYS A 454 -21.92 2.25 36.57
N ILE A 455 -21.10 1.60 35.75
CA ILE A 455 -19.78 2.06 35.30
C ILE A 455 -19.95 2.91 34.02
N PRO A 456 -20.04 4.27 34.09
CA PRO A 456 -20.13 5.13 32.92
C PRO A 456 -18.82 5.21 32.12
N ASN A 457 -18.79 6.07 31.09
CA ASN A 457 -17.59 6.56 30.41
C ASN A 457 -16.65 5.45 29.92
N THR A 458 -17.23 4.33 29.48
CA THR A 458 -16.49 3.20 28.93
C THR A 458 -16.46 3.29 27.40
N ALA A 459 -15.27 3.16 26.81
CA ALA A 459 -15.11 3.09 25.37
C ALA A 459 -14.30 1.85 24.99
N PHE A 460 -14.83 1.00 24.12
CA PHE A 460 -14.10 -0.11 23.53
C PHE A 460 -13.38 0.33 22.26
N LEU A 461 -12.14 -0.11 22.11
CA LEU A 461 -11.35 0.03 20.87
C LEU A 461 -11.21 -1.34 20.23
N ALA A 462 -11.36 -1.44 18.90
CA ALA A 462 -11.24 -2.69 18.14
C ALA A 462 -10.52 -2.51 16.78
N GLY A 463 -10.05 -3.63 16.22
CA GLY A 463 -9.39 -3.75 14.92
C GLY A 463 -10.02 -4.89 14.09
N ASP A 464 -9.21 -5.92 13.78
CA ASP A 464 -9.58 -7.22 13.14
C ASP A 464 -10.29 -7.11 11.78
N SER A 465 -11.53 -6.63 11.78
CA SER A 465 -12.48 -6.52 10.67
C SER A 465 -12.02 -5.78 9.40
N HIS A 466 -10.84 -5.16 9.43
CA HIS A 466 -10.28 -4.31 8.37
C HIS A 466 -11.17 -3.13 7.93
N ALA A 467 -12.18 -2.75 8.72
CA ALA A 467 -13.11 -1.66 8.43
C ALA A 467 -13.29 -0.76 9.67
N ASN A 468 -13.74 0.48 9.44
CA ASN A 468 -14.06 1.41 10.51
C ASN A 468 -15.49 1.17 11.00
N TRP A 469 -15.72 1.20 12.31
CA TRP A 469 -17.05 1.07 12.92
C TRP A 469 -17.16 1.98 14.14
N VAL A 470 -18.31 2.63 14.30
CA VAL A 470 -18.61 3.50 15.44
C VAL A 470 -20.02 3.21 15.93
N SER A 471 -20.13 2.73 17.17
CA SER A 471 -21.37 2.26 17.77
C SER A 471 -21.59 2.86 19.16
N ASP A 472 -22.85 3.00 19.57
CA ASP A 472 -23.16 3.05 21.01
C ASP A 472 -23.05 1.64 21.60
N LEU A 473 -22.60 1.54 22.86
CA LEU A 473 -22.46 0.27 23.58
C LEU A 473 -23.78 -0.06 24.30
N VAL A 474 -24.52 -1.04 23.77
CA VAL A 474 -25.91 -1.31 24.18
C VAL A 474 -26.13 -2.79 24.52
N TRP A 475 -26.84 -3.08 25.60
CA TRP A 475 -27.31 -4.44 25.90
C TRP A 475 -28.73 -4.66 25.36
N LEU A 476 -28.80 -4.83 24.04
CA LEU A 476 -30.03 -4.71 23.22
C LEU A 476 -31.25 -5.51 23.69
N ASP A 477 -31.03 -6.70 24.22
CA ASP A 477 -32.09 -7.67 24.55
C ASP A 477 -32.55 -7.56 26.03
N GLU A 478 -31.79 -6.86 26.87
CA GLU A 478 -32.02 -6.71 28.33
C GLU A 478 -32.34 -5.26 28.73
N THR A 479 -31.94 -4.28 27.94
CA THR A 479 -32.07 -2.85 28.26
C THR A 479 -32.74 -2.06 27.13
N PRO A 480 -33.66 -1.12 27.44
CA PRO A 480 -34.21 -0.21 26.43
C PRO A 480 -33.11 0.65 25.82
N TYR A 481 -33.17 0.88 24.51
CA TYR A 481 -32.26 1.78 23.80
C TYR A 481 -33.02 2.60 22.75
N ASP A 482 -32.82 3.91 22.77
CA ASP A 482 -33.33 4.83 21.75
C ASP A 482 -32.17 5.35 20.88
N GLN A 483 -32.06 4.78 19.68
CA GLN A 483 -31.13 5.21 18.63
C GLN A 483 -31.19 6.73 18.32
N ALA A 484 -32.36 7.36 18.48
CA ALA A 484 -32.51 8.78 18.16
C ALA A 484 -31.78 9.71 19.13
N THR A 485 -31.63 9.29 20.38
CA THR A 485 -31.06 10.09 21.47
C THR A 485 -29.73 9.53 21.97
N GLY A 486 -29.54 8.22 21.91
CA GLY A 486 -28.45 7.49 22.57
C GLY A 486 -28.83 6.96 23.96
N GLU A 487 -30.02 7.31 24.47
CA GLU A 487 -30.50 6.90 25.79
C GLU A 487 -30.55 5.37 25.90
N GLY A 488 -30.01 4.85 27.01
CA GLY A 488 -29.88 3.41 27.28
C GLY A 488 -28.51 2.79 26.99
N ALA A 489 -27.61 3.52 26.31
CA ALA A 489 -26.22 3.08 26.14
C ALA A 489 -25.40 3.20 27.43
N ILE A 490 -24.39 2.34 27.59
CA ILE A 490 -23.47 2.30 28.75
C ILE A 490 -22.03 2.74 28.38
N GLY A 491 -21.81 3.14 27.12
CA GLY A 491 -20.51 3.47 26.56
C GLY A 491 -20.56 3.58 25.04
N VAL A 492 -19.39 3.51 24.40
CA VAL A 492 -19.25 3.51 22.93
C VAL A 492 -18.23 2.48 22.47
N GLU A 493 -18.22 2.20 21.17
CA GLU A 493 -17.16 1.45 20.50
C GLU A 493 -16.57 2.25 19.33
N PHE A 494 -15.25 2.30 19.26
CA PHE A 494 -14.45 2.89 18.18
C PHE A 494 -13.56 1.80 17.56
N ALA A 495 -13.99 1.22 16.44
CA ALA A 495 -13.20 0.24 15.70
C ALA A 495 -12.52 0.88 14.48
N GLY A 496 -11.27 0.53 14.23
CA GLY A 496 -10.45 1.08 13.15
C GLY A 496 -10.27 0.13 11.97
N THR A 497 -10.18 0.68 10.77
CA THR A 497 -9.73 -0.06 9.58
C THR A 497 -8.26 -0.46 9.70
N ALA A 498 -7.86 -1.37 8.82
CA ALA A 498 -6.50 -1.85 8.69
C ALA A 498 -5.51 -0.78 8.17
N VAL A 499 -4.27 -0.85 8.65
CA VAL A 499 -3.12 -0.12 8.10
C VAL A 499 -2.88 -0.46 6.63
N SER A 500 -3.01 -1.74 6.25
CA SER A 500 -2.85 -2.18 4.86
C SER A 500 -3.59 -3.47 4.47
N SER A 501 -4.12 -4.24 5.44
CA SER A 501 -4.93 -5.44 5.15
C SER A 501 -6.21 -5.10 4.37
N SER A 502 -6.70 -6.02 3.53
CA SER A 502 -7.85 -5.73 2.66
C SER A 502 -9.14 -5.61 3.47
N GLY A 503 -9.87 -4.49 3.32
CA GLY A 503 -11.20 -4.26 3.90
C GLY A 503 -12.28 -5.19 3.37
N TYR A 504 -13.53 -4.71 3.24
CA TYR A 504 -14.69 -5.54 2.87
C TYR A 504 -14.47 -6.49 1.67
N GLY A 505 -13.59 -6.13 0.73
CA GLY A 505 -12.96 -7.07 -0.20
C GLY A 505 -12.02 -6.34 -1.17
N SER A 506 -10.94 -6.99 -1.60
CA SER A 506 -10.00 -6.40 -2.57
C SER A 506 -10.68 -6.12 -3.93
N GLY A 507 -10.30 -5.01 -4.57
CA GLY A 507 -10.78 -4.63 -5.90
C GLY A 507 -12.21 -4.05 -5.98
N ARG A 508 -12.83 -3.68 -4.84
CA ARG A 508 -14.14 -3.02 -4.82
C ARG A 508 -14.02 -1.50 -4.90
N SER A 509 -15.05 -0.84 -5.43
CA SER A 509 -15.13 0.62 -5.51
C SER A 509 -15.61 1.26 -4.20
N ILE A 510 -15.32 2.55 -4.00
CA ILE A 510 -15.87 3.37 -2.91
C ILE A 510 -17.39 3.20 -2.84
N ALA A 511 -18.08 3.33 -3.98
CA ALA A 511 -19.54 3.16 -4.06
C ALA A 511 -20.01 1.79 -3.54
N ASN A 512 -19.37 0.68 -3.95
CA ASN A 512 -19.77 -0.64 -3.48
C ASN A 512 -19.52 -0.86 -1.97
N SER A 513 -18.46 -0.26 -1.43
CA SER A 513 -18.23 -0.25 0.01
C SER A 513 -19.26 0.62 0.74
N SER A 514 -19.63 1.79 0.21
CA SER A 514 -20.67 2.66 0.75
C SER A 514 -22.05 1.99 0.75
N ASP A 515 -22.42 1.27 -0.32
CA ASP A 515 -23.67 0.49 -0.38
C ASP A 515 -23.73 -0.57 0.74
N ARG A 516 -22.61 -1.26 0.99
CA ARG A 516 -22.46 -2.23 2.09
C ARG A 516 -22.54 -1.56 3.46
N SER A 517 -21.85 -0.44 3.63
CA SER A 517 -21.90 0.35 4.87
C SER A 517 -23.34 0.80 5.19
N ALA A 518 -24.08 1.29 4.18
CA ALA A 518 -25.47 1.70 4.34
C ALA A 518 -26.39 0.51 4.67
N ALA A 519 -26.10 -0.68 4.14
CA ALA A 519 -26.85 -1.89 4.44
C ALA A 519 -26.62 -2.38 5.89
N LEU A 520 -25.36 -2.38 6.37
CA LEU A 520 -25.02 -2.74 7.75
C LEU A 520 -25.66 -1.77 8.76
N VAL A 521 -25.51 -0.48 8.53
CA VAL A 521 -26.06 0.59 9.38
C VAL A 521 -27.59 0.55 9.40
N ARG A 522 -28.26 0.27 8.28
CA ARG A 522 -29.72 0.09 8.25
C ARG A 522 -30.18 -1.07 9.15
N ASP A 523 -29.42 -2.16 9.20
CA ASP A 523 -29.84 -3.42 9.83
C ASP A 523 -29.32 -3.59 11.28
N ASN A 524 -28.53 -2.63 11.80
CA ASN A 524 -27.94 -2.61 13.14
C ASN A 524 -28.21 -1.26 13.82
N ARG A 525 -29.06 -1.21 14.85
CA ARG A 525 -29.58 0.07 15.36
C ARG A 525 -28.57 0.88 16.18
N GLU A 526 -27.61 0.20 16.78
CA GLU A 526 -26.51 0.74 17.57
C GLU A 526 -25.33 1.24 16.72
N LEU A 527 -25.18 0.74 15.49
CA LEU A 527 -24.08 1.08 14.58
C LEU A 527 -24.32 2.43 13.91
N GLN A 528 -23.70 3.49 14.44
CA GLN A 528 -23.96 4.85 14.00
C GLN A 528 -23.20 5.23 12.72
N TRP A 529 -22.04 4.62 12.48
CA TRP A 529 -21.26 4.77 11.25
C TRP A 529 -20.40 3.54 10.96
N THR A 530 -20.19 3.24 9.68
CA THR A 530 -19.15 2.29 9.23
C THR A 530 -18.60 2.66 7.85
N GLU A 531 -17.35 2.29 7.59
CA GLU A 531 -16.62 2.57 6.35
C GLU A 531 -15.60 1.45 6.09
N GLY A 532 -15.64 0.85 4.89
CA GLY A 532 -14.82 -0.33 4.56
C GLY A 532 -13.92 -0.21 3.33
N TYR A 533 -13.84 0.95 2.68
CA TYR A 533 -13.00 1.15 1.50
C TYR A 533 -11.57 1.58 1.86
N TYR A 534 -11.40 2.63 2.66
CA TYR A 534 -10.08 3.21 2.94
C TYR A 534 -9.29 2.41 3.97
N ARG A 535 -7.96 2.41 3.83
CA ARG A 535 -7.00 1.87 4.81
C ARG A 535 -6.39 3.03 5.57
N GLY A 536 -6.05 2.87 6.83
CA GLY A 536 -5.72 4.02 7.67
C GLY A 536 -5.65 3.70 9.15
N TYR A 537 -6.20 4.61 9.94
CA TYR A 537 -6.10 4.66 11.41
C TYR A 537 -7.10 5.69 11.94
N TYR A 538 -7.18 5.83 13.27
CA TYR A 538 -7.88 6.96 13.88
C TYR A 538 -7.08 7.55 15.05
N GLU A 539 -7.34 8.82 15.34
CA GLU A 539 -6.80 9.53 16.49
C GLU A 539 -7.90 9.75 17.52
N LEU A 540 -7.67 9.32 18.75
CA LEU A 540 -8.57 9.49 19.88
C LEU A 540 -7.98 10.53 20.83
N PHE A 541 -8.61 11.70 20.89
CA PHE A 541 -8.29 12.75 21.84
C PHE A 541 -9.19 12.62 23.07
N ILE A 542 -8.57 12.49 24.23
CA ILE A 542 -9.22 12.23 25.52
C ILE A 542 -9.02 13.47 26.39
N SER A 543 -10.11 13.99 26.97
CA SER A 543 -10.13 15.15 27.88
C SER A 543 -11.14 14.91 29.02
N PRO A 544 -11.10 15.66 30.13
CA PRO A 544 -12.08 15.50 31.21
C PRO A 544 -13.54 15.70 30.76
N ASP A 545 -13.77 16.52 29.73
CA ASP A 545 -15.11 16.88 29.24
C ASP A 545 -15.60 15.97 28.10
N GLU A 546 -14.69 15.44 27.27
CA GLU A 546 -15.04 14.66 26.08
C GLU A 546 -13.96 13.70 25.57
N LEU A 547 -14.41 12.66 24.85
CA LEU A 547 -13.64 11.94 23.84
C LEU A 547 -13.94 12.52 22.46
N ASN A 548 -12.92 12.67 21.62
CA ASN A 548 -13.06 13.05 20.22
C ASN A 548 -12.26 12.07 19.35
N ALA A 549 -12.94 11.28 18.53
CA ALA A 549 -12.36 10.26 17.65
C ALA A 549 -12.38 10.78 16.19
N GLN A 550 -11.20 10.81 15.56
CA GLN A 550 -10.99 11.35 14.22
C GLN A 550 -10.43 10.28 13.29
N TYR A 551 -11.18 9.90 12.27
CA TYR A 551 -10.84 8.79 11.37
C TYR A 551 -10.11 9.29 10.12
N TYR A 552 -9.03 8.59 9.76
CA TYR A 552 -8.15 8.95 8.66
C TYR A 552 -7.94 7.78 7.69
N GLY A 553 -7.84 8.09 6.40
CA GLY A 553 -7.64 7.12 5.32
C GLY A 553 -6.53 7.52 4.36
N SER A 554 -5.72 6.57 3.92
CA SER A 554 -4.78 6.74 2.81
C SER A 554 -5.50 6.53 1.46
N PRO A 555 -5.28 7.38 0.44
CA PRO A 555 -5.91 7.22 -0.87
C PRO A 555 -5.52 5.92 -1.57
N SER A 556 -4.34 5.37 -1.26
CA SER A 556 -3.91 4.05 -1.71
C SER A 556 -2.77 3.53 -0.84
N VAL A 557 -2.76 2.22 -0.60
CA VAL A 557 -1.61 1.50 0.00
C VAL A 557 -0.73 0.82 -1.05
N ALA A 558 -1.06 0.91 -2.34
CA ALA A 558 -0.30 0.27 -3.42
C ALA A 558 1.08 0.93 -3.66
N SER A 559 1.25 2.18 -3.23
CA SER A 559 2.50 2.93 -3.26
C SER A 559 2.71 3.70 -1.96
N ARG A 560 3.97 3.96 -1.61
CA ARG A 560 4.31 4.82 -0.48
C ARG A 560 3.91 6.27 -0.79
N ASN A 561 3.13 6.90 0.07
CA ASN A 561 2.68 8.29 -0.08
C ASN A 561 2.40 8.96 1.28
N PRO A 562 2.44 10.31 1.36
CA PRO A 562 2.23 11.05 2.60
C PRO A 562 0.79 11.56 2.77
N PHE A 563 -0.18 11.03 2.00
CA PHE A 563 -1.51 11.64 1.88
C PHE A 563 -2.50 11.04 2.88
N ASP A 564 -3.20 11.92 3.59
CA ASP A 564 -4.17 11.58 4.65
C ASP A 564 -5.53 12.23 4.32
N ILE A 565 -6.57 11.41 4.24
CA ILE A 565 -7.96 11.81 3.97
C ILE A 565 -8.70 11.78 5.32
N SER A 566 -9.39 12.86 5.69
CA SER A 566 -10.33 12.80 6.82
C SER A 566 -11.58 12.02 6.40
N LEU A 567 -12.04 11.07 7.20
CA LEU A 567 -13.15 10.15 6.86
C LEU A 567 -14.43 10.41 7.65
N ALA A 568 -14.28 10.73 8.93
CA ALA A 568 -15.35 11.04 9.88
C ALA A 568 -14.78 11.53 11.22
N ASN A 569 -15.55 12.34 11.97
CA ASN A 569 -15.21 12.77 13.32
C ASN A 569 -16.40 12.55 14.27
N PHE A 570 -16.16 11.98 15.45
CA PHE A 570 -17.18 11.69 16.46
C PHE A 570 -16.78 12.22 17.83
N THR A 571 -17.77 12.58 18.65
CA THR A 571 -17.55 13.13 20.00
C THR A 571 -18.43 12.41 21.01
N VAL A 572 -17.93 12.18 22.22
CA VAL A 572 -18.69 11.65 23.37
C VAL A 572 -18.46 12.57 24.55
N LYS A 573 -19.53 13.11 25.15
CA LYS A 573 -19.42 13.95 26.35
C LYS A 573 -19.29 13.10 27.60
N ALA A 574 -18.48 13.55 28.56
CA ALA A 574 -18.34 12.88 29.85
C ALA A 574 -19.71 12.77 30.55
N GLY A 575 -20.02 11.56 31.03
CA GLY A 575 -21.29 11.22 31.66
C GLY A 575 -22.42 10.84 30.69
N ALA A 576 -22.30 11.11 29.38
CA ALA A 576 -23.37 10.82 28.42
C ALA A 576 -23.48 9.33 28.06
N ASN A 577 -22.37 8.59 28.07
CA ASN A 577 -22.31 7.15 27.71
C ASN A 577 -22.79 6.81 26.29
N HIS A 578 -22.95 7.80 25.41
CA HIS A 578 -23.34 7.63 24.02
C HIS A 578 -22.71 8.71 23.14
N LEU A 579 -22.72 8.50 21.82
CA LEU A 579 -22.25 9.49 20.85
C LEU A 579 -23.06 10.79 20.94
N ALA A 580 -22.36 11.93 20.87
CA ALA A 580 -22.99 13.25 20.88
C ALA A 580 -23.84 13.43 19.62
N ARG A 581 -25.08 13.93 19.78
CA ARG A 581 -26.06 13.99 18.69
C ARG A 581 -26.64 15.38 18.49
N THR A 582 -26.90 15.73 17.24
CA THR A 582 -27.70 16.90 16.87
C THR A 582 -28.84 16.47 15.94
N ASN A 583 -30.10 16.73 16.31
CA ASN A 583 -31.30 16.25 15.60
C ASN A 583 -31.28 14.73 15.33
N GLY A 584 -30.68 13.95 16.24
CA GLY A 584 -30.53 12.50 16.13
C GLY A 584 -29.45 12.00 15.17
N SER A 585 -28.68 12.88 14.52
CA SER A 585 -27.44 12.53 13.82
C SER A 585 -26.25 12.59 14.77
N VAL A 586 -25.29 11.68 14.65
CA VAL A 586 -24.04 11.65 15.47
C VAL A 586 -22.94 12.59 14.97
N VAL A 587 -23.21 13.37 13.92
CA VAL A 587 -22.40 14.52 13.52
C VAL A 587 -23.06 15.82 13.97
N ALA A 588 -22.29 16.92 13.99
CA ALA A 588 -22.81 18.25 14.33
C ALA A 588 -23.93 18.70 13.35
N ALA A 589 -24.74 19.68 13.74
CA ALA A 589 -25.76 20.26 12.86
C ALA A 589 -25.14 20.75 11.52
N GLY A 590 -25.64 20.19 10.41
CA GLY A 590 -25.12 20.48 9.06
C GLY A 590 -23.80 19.77 8.71
N GLY A 591 -23.25 18.97 9.62
CA GLY A 591 -22.11 18.11 9.38
C GLY A 591 -22.45 16.89 8.53
N TYR A 592 -21.40 16.19 8.11
CA TYR A 592 -21.42 14.99 7.28
C TYR A 592 -20.23 14.11 7.65
N VAL A 593 -20.16 12.91 7.05
CA VAL A 593 -18.92 12.12 6.97
C VAL A 593 -18.43 12.08 5.52
N GLU A 594 -17.13 11.98 5.33
CA GLU A 594 -16.47 12.00 4.03
C GLU A 594 -16.51 10.63 3.32
N SER A 595 -16.69 9.53 4.07
CA SER A 595 -16.85 8.18 3.48
C SER A 595 -17.77 7.30 4.33
N GLY A 596 -18.14 6.15 3.77
CA GLY A 596 -19.00 5.17 4.43
C GLY A 596 -20.46 5.61 4.50
N ALA A 597 -21.16 5.19 5.55
CA ALA A 597 -22.57 5.54 5.77
C ALA A 597 -22.86 5.87 7.24
N LEU A 598 -23.70 6.88 7.46
CA LEU A 598 -24.26 7.25 8.77
C LEU A 598 -25.65 6.64 8.95
N GLN A 599 -26.03 6.33 10.20
CA GLN A 599 -27.40 5.95 10.55
C GLN A 599 -28.41 7.03 10.19
N ARG A 600 -28.04 8.29 10.42
CA ARG A 600 -28.84 9.49 10.15
C ARG A 600 -27.89 10.62 9.79
N GLY A 601 -28.04 11.19 8.60
CA GLY A 601 -27.18 12.27 8.09
C GLY A 601 -26.57 11.93 6.72
N PRO A 602 -26.01 12.92 6.01
CA PRO A 602 -25.41 12.73 4.69
C PRO A 602 -23.95 12.25 4.77
N THR A 603 -23.56 11.38 3.82
CA THR A 603 -22.16 11.20 3.44
C THR A 603 -21.85 12.16 2.29
N THR A 604 -20.80 12.97 2.41
CA THR A 604 -20.36 13.93 1.37
C THR A 604 -18.90 13.63 0.99
N PRO A 605 -18.66 12.86 -0.09
CA PRO A 605 -17.32 12.47 -0.49
C PRO A 605 -16.39 13.65 -0.76
N THR A 606 -15.17 13.57 -0.22
CA THR A 606 -14.09 14.53 -0.49
C THR A 606 -12.89 13.85 -1.14
N ASN A 607 -12.20 14.60 -1.99
CA ASN A 607 -10.86 14.29 -2.50
C ASN A 607 -9.80 15.22 -1.89
N LEU A 608 -10.17 16.02 -0.88
CA LEU A 608 -9.27 16.87 -0.11
C LEU A 608 -8.41 15.99 0.81
N THR A 609 -7.10 16.14 0.68
CA THR A 609 -6.09 15.31 1.35
C THR A 609 -5.01 16.19 1.96
N LEU A 610 -4.57 15.86 3.17
CA LEU A 610 -3.42 16.46 3.81
C LEU A 610 -2.15 15.74 3.33
N ASN A 611 -1.21 16.48 2.75
CA ASN A 611 0.15 16.00 2.61
C ASN A 611 0.87 16.18 3.95
N THR A 612 1.03 15.08 4.69
CA THR A 612 1.62 15.08 6.04
C THR A 612 3.10 15.45 6.08
N VAL A 613 3.82 15.44 4.96
CA VAL A 613 5.22 15.92 4.88
C VAL A 613 5.28 17.45 4.80
N THR A 614 4.34 18.08 4.10
CA THR A 614 4.36 19.53 3.83
C THR A 614 3.38 20.33 4.68
N GLY A 615 2.43 19.66 5.36
CA GLY A 615 1.33 20.28 6.09
C GLY A 615 0.28 20.93 5.19
N THR A 616 0.33 20.71 3.86
CA THR A 616 -0.57 21.36 2.89
C THR A 616 -1.75 20.47 2.52
N TRP A 617 -2.93 21.08 2.45
CA TRP A 617 -4.16 20.44 1.96
C TRP A 617 -4.30 20.62 0.45
N ASN A 618 -4.37 19.50 -0.28
CA ASN A 618 -4.53 19.47 -1.73
C ASN A 618 -5.65 18.49 -2.13
N ILE A 619 -6.27 18.74 -3.28
CA ILE A 619 -7.08 17.73 -3.96
C ILE A 619 -6.14 16.68 -4.55
N THR A 620 -6.17 15.46 -4.02
CA THR A 620 -5.47 14.33 -4.64
C THR A 620 -6.46 13.55 -5.51
N GLY A 621 -6.04 13.22 -6.73
CA GLY A 621 -6.81 12.36 -7.63
C GLY A 621 -6.92 10.94 -7.08
N ILE A 622 -7.90 10.70 -6.22
CA ILE A 622 -8.35 9.36 -5.82
C ILE A 622 -8.76 8.63 -7.11
N GLU A 623 -8.31 7.39 -7.29
CA GLU A 623 -8.55 6.61 -8.51
C GLU A 623 -10.04 6.54 -8.86
N GLN A 624 -10.50 7.40 -9.77
CA GLN A 624 -11.81 7.26 -10.36
C GLN A 624 -11.79 6.01 -11.23
N ILE A 625 -12.38 4.92 -10.70
CA ILE A 625 -12.77 3.76 -11.49
C ILE A 625 -13.71 4.28 -12.59
N THR A 626 -13.19 4.35 -13.82
CA THR A 626 -13.70 5.14 -14.95
C THR A 626 -15.07 4.70 -15.45
N ASN A 627 -16.13 4.97 -14.71
CA ASN A 627 -17.50 4.83 -15.22
C ASN A 627 -17.87 6.07 -16.03
N GLY A 628 -18.18 5.87 -17.32
CA GLY A 628 -18.71 6.93 -18.18
C GLY A 628 -17.78 7.45 -19.29
N GLY A 629 -16.55 6.95 -19.42
CA GLY A 629 -15.61 7.33 -20.49
C GLY A 629 -14.59 8.41 -20.07
N ILE A 630 -13.43 8.46 -20.74
CA ILE A 630 -12.33 9.39 -20.45
C ILE A 630 -12.80 10.86 -20.46
N GLU A 631 -13.70 11.23 -21.37
CA GLU A 631 -14.30 12.56 -21.48
C GLU A 631 -15.04 13.03 -20.22
N LYS A 632 -15.49 12.10 -19.36
CA LYS A 632 -16.18 12.43 -18.08
C LYS A 632 -15.29 12.32 -16.85
N ASN A 633 -14.09 11.76 -17.01
CA ASN A 633 -13.17 11.45 -15.92
C ASN A 633 -11.81 12.18 -16.08
N LEU A 634 -11.60 12.91 -17.18
CA LEU A 634 -10.43 13.73 -17.43
C LEU A 634 -10.51 15.03 -16.60
N GLN A 635 -9.49 15.28 -15.78
CA GLN A 635 -9.38 16.47 -14.93
C GLN A 635 -8.00 17.11 -15.11
N ILE A 636 -7.96 18.44 -15.16
CA ILE A 636 -6.70 19.21 -15.21
C ILE A 636 -6.13 19.28 -13.79
N ASN A 637 -4.86 18.91 -13.62
CA ASN A 637 -4.14 19.01 -12.35
C ASN A 637 -3.06 20.10 -12.42
N GLU A 638 -3.42 21.32 -12.02
CA GLU A 638 -2.53 22.49 -11.97
C GLU A 638 -1.33 22.30 -11.01
N ALA A 639 -1.48 21.43 -10.01
CA ALA A 639 -0.47 21.15 -8.98
C ALA A 639 0.49 19.99 -9.35
N ALA A 640 0.43 19.48 -10.58
CA ALA A 640 1.31 18.41 -11.02
C ALA A 640 2.81 18.84 -10.98
N PRO A 641 3.70 18.08 -10.33
CA PRO A 641 5.13 18.37 -10.32
C PRO A 641 5.77 18.11 -11.68
N LEU A 642 6.91 18.74 -11.96
CA LEU A 642 7.71 18.40 -13.13
C LEU A 642 8.18 16.94 -13.06
N PRO A 643 8.11 16.18 -14.17
CA PRO A 643 8.62 14.81 -14.21
C PRO A 643 10.14 14.76 -14.02
N PHE A 644 10.63 13.74 -13.31
CA PHE A 644 12.05 13.54 -13.08
C PHE A 644 12.78 13.16 -14.38
N LEU A 645 13.97 13.72 -14.60
CA LEU A 645 14.77 13.55 -15.81
C LEU A 645 16.01 12.69 -15.53
N HIS A 646 16.16 11.57 -16.24
CA HIS A 646 17.37 10.74 -16.19
C HIS A 646 18.41 11.15 -17.24
N ASP A 647 19.66 10.68 -17.07
CA ASP A 647 20.82 11.13 -17.84
C ASP A 647 20.73 10.95 -19.37
N GLU A 648 19.94 10.00 -19.89
CA GLU A 648 19.82 9.69 -21.33
C GLU A 648 18.50 10.20 -21.95
N GLN A 649 17.71 10.94 -21.17
CA GLN A 649 16.38 11.40 -21.52
C GLN A 649 16.32 12.90 -21.82
N ILE A 650 15.20 13.33 -22.40
CA ILE A 650 14.93 14.72 -22.77
C ILE A 650 13.60 15.14 -22.15
N LEU A 651 13.59 16.30 -21.48
CA LEU A 651 12.38 16.98 -21.01
C LEU A 651 11.91 17.94 -22.11
N VAL A 652 10.72 17.72 -22.64
CA VAL A 652 10.08 18.57 -23.65
C VAL A 652 8.94 19.33 -23.03
N GLN A 653 8.93 20.65 -23.16
CA GLN A 653 7.77 21.50 -22.94
C GLN A 653 6.82 21.32 -24.12
N VAL A 654 5.62 20.81 -23.90
CA VAL A 654 4.67 20.49 -24.97
C VAL A 654 3.89 21.76 -25.37
N HIS A 655 3.82 22.05 -26.67
CA HIS A 655 3.05 23.18 -27.21
C HIS A 655 1.74 22.69 -27.86
N ALA A 656 1.76 21.53 -28.50
CA ALA A 656 0.56 20.83 -28.94
C ALA A 656 0.74 19.31 -28.84
N MET A 657 -0.36 18.60 -28.62
CA MET A 657 -0.42 17.14 -28.62
C MET A 657 -1.54 16.66 -29.54
N ALA A 658 -1.46 15.44 -30.08
CA ALA A 658 -2.50 14.92 -30.96
C ALA A 658 -3.09 13.60 -30.45
N LEU A 659 -4.41 13.47 -30.59
CA LEU A 659 -5.17 12.33 -30.11
C LEU A 659 -5.09 11.14 -31.07
N ASN A 660 -5.16 9.95 -30.49
CA ASN A 660 -5.17 8.65 -31.14
C ASN A 660 -6.21 7.73 -30.49
N PRO A 661 -6.80 6.76 -31.23
CA PRO A 661 -7.73 5.80 -30.63
C PRO A 661 -7.14 4.95 -29.51
N VAL A 662 -5.80 4.82 -29.40
CA VAL A 662 -5.16 4.11 -28.28
C VAL A 662 -5.31 4.88 -26.96
N ASP A 663 -5.34 6.21 -26.99
CA ASP A 663 -5.29 7.07 -25.80
C ASP A 663 -6.50 6.87 -24.87
N TYR A 664 -7.68 6.56 -25.42
CA TYR A 664 -8.87 6.18 -24.63
C TYR A 664 -9.06 4.66 -24.51
N LYS A 665 -8.54 3.85 -25.45
CA LYS A 665 -8.67 2.39 -25.41
C LYS A 665 -7.85 1.74 -24.28
N VAL A 666 -6.78 2.38 -23.81
CA VAL A 666 -6.05 1.94 -22.61
C VAL A 666 -6.89 2.16 -21.34
N THR A 667 -7.52 3.33 -21.20
CA THR A 667 -8.33 3.71 -20.02
C THR A 667 -9.71 3.07 -19.96
N GLU A 668 -10.23 2.58 -21.10
CA GLU A 668 -11.58 2.01 -21.25
C GLU A 668 -11.60 0.55 -21.74
N GLY A 669 -10.43 -0.06 -21.93
CA GLY A 669 -10.30 -1.43 -22.42
C GLY A 669 -10.76 -2.51 -21.42
N PRO A 670 -10.86 -3.77 -21.86
CA PRO A 670 -11.07 -4.90 -20.95
C PRO A 670 -9.87 -5.11 -20.02
N MET A 671 -10.09 -5.80 -18.91
CA MET A 671 -9.02 -6.27 -18.02
C MET A 671 -8.02 -7.16 -18.81
N PRO A 672 -6.70 -7.03 -18.62
CA PRO A 672 -6.01 -6.20 -17.63
C PRO A 672 -5.65 -4.77 -18.11
N LEU A 673 -5.95 -4.34 -19.35
CA LEU A 673 -5.52 -3.00 -19.83
C LEU A 673 -6.03 -1.88 -18.91
N ARG A 674 -7.27 -2.01 -18.41
CA ARG A 674 -7.88 -1.03 -17.49
C ARG A 674 -7.12 -0.88 -16.15
N LEU A 675 -6.40 -1.91 -15.68
CA LEU A 675 -5.56 -1.82 -14.48
C LEU A 675 -4.30 -0.97 -14.68
N VAL A 676 -3.89 -0.75 -15.92
CA VAL A 676 -2.75 0.12 -16.26
C VAL A 676 -3.23 1.55 -16.58
N GLY A 677 -4.54 1.72 -16.81
CA GLY A 677 -5.15 3.00 -17.21
C GLY A 677 -5.73 3.85 -16.08
N SER A 678 -5.71 3.41 -14.81
CA SER A 678 -6.07 4.27 -13.68
C SER A 678 -4.94 5.26 -13.38
N ASN A 679 -5.29 6.52 -13.11
CA ASN A 679 -4.35 7.60 -12.77
C ASN A 679 -3.19 7.84 -13.75
N ILE A 680 -3.41 7.67 -15.06
CA ILE A 680 -2.43 8.04 -16.09
C ILE A 680 -2.72 9.40 -16.72
N ILE A 681 -1.66 10.13 -17.09
CA ILE A 681 -1.73 11.20 -18.09
C ILE A 681 -1.87 10.53 -19.47
N PRO A 682 -2.94 10.78 -20.25
CA PRO A 682 -3.15 10.18 -21.56
C PRO A 682 -2.32 10.87 -22.67
N GLY A 683 -2.35 10.30 -23.87
CA GLY A 683 -1.73 10.88 -25.07
C GLY A 683 -0.34 10.33 -25.39
N ALA A 684 -0.11 10.04 -26.67
CA ALA A 684 1.19 9.57 -27.17
C ALA A 684 1.98 10.61 -27.97
N ASP A 685 1.31 11.42 -28.81
CA ASP A 685 1.98 12.34 -29.76
C ASP A 685 2.22 13.72 -29.16
N PHE A 686 3.30 14.40 -29.58
CA PHE A 686 3.59 15.77 -29.17
C PHE A 686 4.40 16.55 -30.22
N CYS A 687 4.29 17.88 -30.15
CA CYS A 687 5.29 18.83 -30.65
C CYS A 687 5.49 19.94 -29.61
N GLY A 688 6.73 20.39 -29.45
CA GLY A 688 7.11 21.36 -28.42
C GLY A 688 8.58 21.72 -28.44
N THR A 689 9.08 22.32 -27.37
CA THR A 689 10.47 22.77 -27.23
C THR A 689 11.24 21.95 -26.21
N VAL A 690 12.51 21.64 -26.47
CA VAL A 690 13.40 21.02 -25.49
C VAL A 690 13.59 21.97 -24.31
N ALA A 691 13.16 21.55 -23.11
CA ALA A 691 13.25 22.34 -21.89
C ALA A 691 14.51 22.00 -21.08
N LYS A 692 14.91 20.72 -21.05
CA LYS A 692 16.14 20.24 -20.40
C LYS A 692 16.61 18.93 -21.03
N VAL A 693 17.91 18.71 -21.08
CA VAL A 693 18.54 17.48 -21.57
C VAL A 693 19.26 16.75 -20.44
N GLY A 694 19.24 15.41 -20.46
CA GLY A 694 20.02 14.59 -19.54
C GLY A 694 21.52 14.70 -19.81
N ARG A 695 22.35 14.36 -18.81
CA ARG A 695 23.83 14.55 -18.84
C ARG A 695 24.57 13.83 -19.97
N LYS A 696 23.94 12.86 -20.64
CA LYS A 696 24.50 12.07 -21.74
C LYS A 696 23.81 12.37 -23.09
N VAL A 697 23.01 13.42 -23.17
CA VAL A 697 22.35 13.86 -24.41
C VAL A 697 23.05 15.11 -24.93
N ASP A 698 23.73 14.97 -26.06
CA ASP A 698 24.48 16.02 -26.76
C ASP A 698 23.86 16.40 -28.13
N GLU A 699 22.91 15.60 -28.62
CA GLU A 699 22.30 15.70 -29.95
C GLU A 699 21.09 16.65 -30.06
N PHE A 700 20.72 17.37 -28.97
CA PHE A 700 19.62 18.34 -28.92
C PHE A 700 19.96 19.58 -28.07
N GLN A 701 19.41 20.74 -28.42
CA GLN A 701 19.64 22.01 -27.70
C GLN A 701 18.40 22.51 -26.95
N ILE A 702 18.58 23.16 -25.79
CA ILE A 702 17.47 23.80 -25.06
C ILE A 702 16.86 24.91 -25.94
N GLY A 703 15.53 24.95 -26.02
CA GLY A 703 14.76 25.83 -26.90
C GLY A 703 14.53 25.29 -28.31
N GLU A 704 15.16 24.17 -28.70
CA GLU A 704 14.97 23.55 -30.01
C GLU A 704 13.56 22.94 -30.15
N PHE A 705 12.89 23.22 -31.27
CA PHE A 705 11.59 22.62 -31.55
C PHE A 705 11.73 21.17 -32.01
N VAL A 706 10.95 20.29 -31.39
CA VAL A 706 10.96 18.84 -31.63
C VAL A 706 9.53 18.29 -31.75
N PHE A 707 9.39 17.19 -32.46
CA PHE A 707 8.13 16.44 -32.55
C PHE A 707 8.39 14.93 -32.41
N GLY A 708 7.39 14.18 -31.97
CA GLY A 708 7.58 12.76 -31.70
C GLY A 708 6.36 12.07 -31.11
N ALA A 709 6.60 10.86 -30.61
CA ALA A 709 5.61 10.10 -29.83
C ALA A 709 6.26 9.27 -28.74
N LYS A 710 5.65 9.25 -27.55
CA LYS A 710 6.10 8.45 -26.38
C LYS A 710 5.69 6.98 -26.53
N VAL A 711 6.22 6.32 -27.56
CA VAL A 711 5.82 4.97 -27.96
C VAL A 711 6.29 3.92 -26.95
N GLY A 712 5.36 3.10 -26.45
CA GLY A 712 5.65 1.92 -25.62
C GLY A 712 5.57 2.15 -24.10
N ALA A 713 5.42 3.39 -23.63
CA ALA A 713 5.08 3.69 -22.25
C ALA A 713 3.55 3.73 -22.08
N LEU A 714 3.02 3.13 -21.02
CA LEU A 714 1.59 3.16 -20.70
C LEU A 714 1.22 4.25 -19.65
N THR A 715 2.20 5.00 -19.16
CA THR A 715 2.03 6.04 -18.14
C THR A 715 2.80 7.33 -18.49
N GLY A 716 2.34 8.46 -17.96
CA GLY A 716 2.97 9.78 -18.14
C GLY A 716 2.97 10.27 -19.59
N GLY A 717 1.80 10.26 -20.24
CA GLY A 717 1.59 10.67 -21.63
C GLY A 717 1.73 12.17 -21.90
N THR A 718 1.33 12.59 -23.11
CA THR A 718 1.61 13.91 -23.69
C THR A 718 0.52 14.97 -23.49
N LEU A 719 -0.62 14.64 -22.88
CA LEU A 719 -1.60 15.63 -22.44
C LEU A 719 -1.16 16.29 -21.13
N ALA A 720 0.00 16.94 -21.17
CA ALA A 720 0.66 17.63 -20.06
C ALA A 720 1.55 18.75 -20.61
N GLN A 721 1.83 19.77 -19.79
CA GLN A 721 2.73 20.88 -20.18
C GLN A 721 4.18 20.45 -20.40
N TYR A 722 4.62 19.36 -19.75
CA TYR A 722 5.95 18.80 -19.89
C TYR A 722 5.90 17.28 -19.97
N VAL A 723 6.73 16.68 -20.82
CA VAL A 723 6.88 15.23 -20.98
C VAL A 723 8.35 14.84 -21.01
N VAL A 724 8.69 13.70 -20.40
CA VAL A 724 10.02 13.08 -20.50
C VAL A 724 9.97 11.94 -21.51
N VAL A 725 10.93 11.96 -22.43
CA VAL A 725 11.02 11.09 -23.60
C VAL A 725 12.45 10.61 -23.85
N GLU A 726 12.58 9.42 -24.41
CA GLU A 726 13.86 8.86 -24.84
C GLU A 726 14.32 9.54 -26.14
N ARG A 727 15.64 9.61 -26.37
CA ARG A 727 16.22 10.12 -27.63
C ARG A 727 15.74 9.40 -28.90
N THR A 728 15.19 8.20 -28.77
CA THR A 728 14.62 7.39 -29.87
C THR A 728 13.17 7.78 -30.23
N MET A 729 12.53 8.66 -29.46
CA MET A 729 11.10 8.98 -29.55
C MET A 729 10.78 10.30 -30.27
N LEU A 730 11.80 11.08 -30.66
CA LEU A 730 11.64 12.42 -31.22
C LEU A 730 12.66 12.76 -32.30
N ALA A 731 12.35 13.79 -33.10
CA ALA A 731 13.26 14.42 -34.04
C ALA A 731 13.05 15.95 -34.06
N VAL A 732 14.04 16.67 -34.57
CA VAL A 732 13.98 18.13 -34.76
C VAL A 732 12.88 18.49 -35.77
N LEU A 733 12.07 19.48 -35.41
CA LEU A 733 11.04 20.06 -36.26
C LEU A 733 11.70 20.87 -37.38
N PRO A 734 11.38 20.62 -38.66
CA PRO A 734 11.96 21.39 -39.74
C PRO A 734 11.29 22.76 -39.83
N GLU A 735 12.10 23.78 -40.12
CA GLU A 735 11.64 25.18 -40.25
C GLU A 735 10.46 25.31 -41.23
N GLY A 736 9.44 26.08 -40.83
CA GLY A 736 8.25 26.35 -41.63
C GLY A 736 7.06 25.39 -41.42
N VAL A 737 7.23 24.28 -40.69
CA VAL A 737 6.13 23.38 -40.31
C VAL A 737 5.46 23.88 -39.03
N LYS A 738 4.11 23.89 -38.99
CA LYS A 738 3.37 24.35 -37.81
C LYS A 738 3.41 23.30 -36.69
N VAL A 739 3.43 23.79 -35.46
CA VAL A 739 3.44 22.96 -34.23
C VAL A 739 2.23 22.02 -34.17
N GLU A 740 1.03 22.51 -34.48
CA GLU A 740 -0.19 21.69 -34.47
C GLU A 740 -0.18 20.62 -35.56
N GLU A 741 0.42 20.90 -36.72
CA GLU A 741 0.56 19.94 -37.82
C GLU A 741 1.57 18.85 -37.44
N ALA A 742 2.73 19.23 -36.90
CA ALA A 742 3.78 18.31 -36.49
C ALA A 742 3.39 17.43 -35.29
N ALA A 743 2.61 17.96 -34.34
CA ALA A 743 2.03 17.16 -33.25
C ALA A 743 1.19 16.00 -33.78
N GLY A 744 0.64 16.09 -34.99
CA GLY A 744 -0.12 15.01 -35.63
C GLY A 744 0.71 13.85 -36.20
N VAL A 745 2.05 13.92 -36.21
CA VAL A 745 2.89 12.99 -37.00
C VAL A 745 3.28 11.72 -36.23
N GLY A 746 3.60 11.84 -34.94
CA GLY A 746 4.37 10.86 -34.16
C GLY A 746 4.02 9.38 -34.38
N ILE A 747 3.00 8.87 -33.70
CA ILE A 747 2.67 7.43 -33.66
C ILE A 747 2.09 6.93 -34.98
N VAL A 748 1.28 7.74 -35.67
CA VAL A 748 0.63 7.36 -36.93
C VAL A 748 1.61 7.35 -38.11
N GLY A 749 2.54 8.29 -38.16
CA GLY A 749 3.64 8.31 -39.12
C GLY A 749 4.58 7.14 -38.91
N LEU A 750 5.00 6.85 -37.68
CA LEU A 750 5.80 5.65 -37.36
C LEU A 750 5.06 4.36 -37.74
N THR A 751 3.74 4.29 -37.50
CA THR A 751 2.90 3.14 -37.86
C THR A 751 2.90 2.89 -39.36
N GLU A 752 2.62 3.91 -40.18
CA GLU A 752 2.55 3.78 -41.64
C GLU A 752 3.93 3.61 -42.28
N TYR A 753 4.96 4.27 -41.75
CA TYR A 753 6.35 4.04 -42.17
C TYR A 753 6.74 2.57 -41.96
N GLN A 754 6.44 2.00 -40.79
CA GLN A 754 6.74 0.60 -40.46
C GLN A 754 5.83 -0.41 -41.19
N ALA A 755 4.64 0.02 -41.63
CA ALA A 755 3.73 -0.79 -42.44
C ALA A 755 4.14 -0.84 -43.92
N LEU A 756 4.60 0.28 -44.49
CA LEU A 756 4.83 0.45 -45.93
C LEU A 756 6.29 0.28 -46.32
N VAL A 757 7.22 1.04 -45.74
CA VAL A 757 8.64 1.12 -46.18
C VAL A 757 9.34 -0.25 -46.27
N PRO A 758 9.19 -1.21 -45.33
CA PRO A 758 9.83 -2.52 -45.47
C PRO A 758 9.12 -3.48 -46.44
N ASN A 759 7.92 -3.12 -46.92
CA ASN A 759 6.99 -4.02 -47.60
C ASN A 759 6.66 -3.61 -49.06
N VAL A 760 7.10 -2.43 -49.52
CA VAL A 760 6.77 -1.89 -50.85
C VAL A 760 7.99 -1.34 -51.58
N LYS A 761 7.84 -1.11 -52.88
CA LYS A 761 8.82 -0.43 -53.74
C LYS A 761 8.10 0.45 -54.77
N SER A 762 8.84 1.36 -55.40
CA SER A 762 8.30 2.20 -56.49
C SER A 762 7.67 1.34 -57.61
N GLY A 763 6.49 1.75 -58.05
CA GLY A 763 5.67 1.02 -59.03
C GLY A 763 4.75 -0.07 -58.46
N ASP A 764 4.88 -0.44 -57.18
CA ASP A 764 3.95 -1.38 -56.54
C ASP A 764 2.54 -0.77 -56.38
N LYS A 765 1.52 -1.64 -56.33
CA LYS A 765 0.15 -1.23 -55.94
C LYS A 765 -0.10 -1.57 -54.47
N VAL A 766 -0.66 -0.62 -53.74
CA VAL A 766 -1.05 -0.79 -52.33
C VAL A 766 -2.52 -0.51 -52.11
N PHE A 767 -3.13 -1.19 -51.14
CA PHE A 767 -4.47 -0.84 -50.64
C PHE A 767 -4.38 -0.36 -49.19
N ILE A 768 -4.97 0.80 -48.91
CA ILE A 768 -4.99 1.42 -47.58
C ILE A 768 -6.44 1.57 -47.12
N ASN A 769 -6.85 0.78 -46.12
CA ASN A 769 -8.21 0.84 -45.60
C ASN A 769 -8.39 2.09 -44.72
N GLY A 770 -9.43 2.89 -44.93
CA GLY A 770 -9.74 4.07 -44.11
C GLY A 770 -8.88 5.31 -44.40
N GLY A 771 -8.61 5.60 -45.68
CA GLY A 771 -7.68 6.64 -46.13
C GLY A 771 -7.93 8.06 -45.62
N SER A 772 -9.16 8.40 -45.26
CA SER A 772 -9.50 9.73 -44.72
C SER A 772 -9.28 9.87 -43.21
N GLY A 773 -8.98 8.79 -42.50
CA GLY A 773 -8.77 8.80 -41.04
C GLY A 773 -7.37 9.21 -40.63
N GLY A 774 -7.17 9.50 -39.34
CA GLY A 774 -5.91 10.04 -38.79
C GLY A 774 -4.64 9.25 -39.13
N THR A 775 -4.71 7.94 -39.33
CA THR A 775 -3.57 7.13 -39.82
C THR A 775 -3.52 7.08 -41.35
N GLY A 776 -4.65 6.82 -42.01
CA GLY A 776 -4.72 6.62 -43.46
C GLY A 776 -4.25 7.82 -44.29
N VAL A 777 -4.40 9.05 -43.78
CA VAL A 777 -3.88 10.26 -44.46
C VAL A 777 -2.34 10.28 -44.55
N PHE A 778 -1.64 9.63 -43.62
CA PHE A 778 -0.19 9.43 -43.68
C PHE A 778 0.14 8.27 -44.61
N GLY A 779 -0.58 7.15 -44.52
CA GLY A 779 -0.37 5.98 -45.38
C GLY A 779 -0.43 6.32 -46.87
N ILE A 780 -1.45 7.09 -47.31
CA ILE A 780 -1.56 7.53 -48.71
C ILE A 780 -0.30 8.31 -49.12
N GLN A 781 0.07 9.35 -48.36
CA GLN A 781 1.18 10.23 -48.72
C GLN A 781 2.54 9.51 -48.69
N ILE A 782 2.79 8.67 -47.69
CA ILE A 782 4.01 7.85 -47.58
C ILE A 782 4.09 6.88 -48.77
N ALA A 783 3.01 6.18 -49.10
CA ALA A 783 2.99 5.28 -50.26
C ALA A 783 3.24 6.03 -51.58
N LYS A 784 2.71 7.25 -51.75
CA LYS A 784 3.02 8.09 -52.93
C LYS A 784 4.45 8.60 -52.93
N ALA A 785 5.02 8.98 -51.79
CA ALA A 785 6.43 9.36 -51.66
C ALA A 785 7.38 8.19 -52.01
N LEU A 786 6.96 6.95 -51.74
CA LEU A 786 7.66 5.71 -52.15
C LEU A 786 7.43 5.32 -53.61
N GLY A 787 6.64 6.09 -54.37
CA GLY A 787 6.37 5.86 -55.79
C GLY A 787 5.32 4.78 -56.08
N CYS A 788 4.47 4.42 -55.12
CA CYS A 788 3.41 3.42 -55.31
C CYS A 788 2.16 3.99 -55.99
N HIS A 789 1.32 3.08 -56.50
CA HIS A 789 -0.07 3.33 -56.90
C HIS A 789 -0.99 2.97 -55.74
N VAL A 790 -1.77 3.92 -55.25
CA VAL A 790 -2.55 3.82 -54.01
C VAL A 790 -4.03 3.68 -54.32
N THR A 791 -4.59 2.52 -53.99
CA THR A 791 -6.03 2.37 -53.79
C THR A 791 -6.36 2.60 -52.31
N THR A 792 -7.45 3.29 -52.00
CA THR A 792 -7.89 3.47 -50.61
C THR A 792 -9.40 3.35 -50.46
N SER A 793 -9.90 3.05 -49.26
CA SER A 793 -11.33 3.11 -48.95
C SER A 793 -11.68 4.35 -48.13
N CYS A 794 -12.82 4.97 -48.42
CA CYS A 794 -13.42 6.00 -47.58
C CYS A 794 -14.94 6.08 -47.84
N SER A 795 -15.66 6.95 -47.13
CA SER A 795 -17.05 7.25 -47.45
C SER A 795 -17.14 8.28 -48.59
N THR A 796 -18.23 8.27 -49.35
CA THR A 796 -18.59 9.20 -50.44
C THR A 796 -18.07 10.64 -50.27
N LEU A 797 -18.31 11.25 -49.10
CA LEU A 797 -17.95 12.64 -48.78
C LEU A 797 -16.44 12.92 -48.63
N ASN A 798 -15.59 11.89 -48.75
CA ASN A 798 -14.14 11.96 -48.56
C ASN A 798 -13.36 11.54 -49.82
N ILE A 799 -14.02 11.17 -50.93
CA ILE A 799 -13.35 10.67 -52.14
C ILE A 799 -12.34 11.69 -52.69
N GLU A 800 -12.79 12.92 -52.97
CA GLU A 800 -11.92 13.97 -53.51
C GLU A 800 -10.84 14.41 -52.51
N PHE A 801 -11.11 14.29 -51.20
CA PHE A 801 -10.09 14.51 -50.17
C PHE A 801 -8.99 13.45 -50.24
N CYS A 802 -9.33 12.15 -50.28
CA CYS A 802 -8.35 11.07 -50.45
C CYS A 802 -7.54 11.20 -51.76
N LYS A 803 -8.18 11.59 -52.87
CA LYS A 803 -7.48 11.90 -54.12
C LYS A 803 -6.53 13.09 -53.99
N SER A 804 -6.92 14.15 -53.28
CA SER A 804 -6.05 15.32 -53.05
C SER A 804 -4.79 15.01 -52.22
N LEU A 805 -4.82 13.94 -51.43
CA LEU A 805 -3.65 13.38 -50.73
C LEU A 805 -2.78 12.48 -51.63
N GLY A 806 -3.23 12.21 -52.86
CA GLY A 806 -2.52 11.42 -53.87
C GLY A 806 -3.06 10.01 -54.12
N ALA A 807 -4.22 9.62 -53.56
CA ALA A 807 -4.82 8.32 -53.89
C ALA A 807 -5.23 8.25 -55.38
N ASP A 808 -4.69 7.28 -56.11
CA ASP A 808 -4.97 7.07 -57.54
C ASP A 808 -6.35 6.43 -57.75
N GLU A 809 -6.80 5.59 -56.81
CA GLU A 809 -8.12 4.94 -56.82
C GLU A 809 -8.77 5.01 -55.44
N VAL A 810 -10.10 5.24 -55.40
CA VAL A 810 -10.88 5.28 -54.16
C VAL A 810 -12.09 4.36 -54.25
N ILE A 811 -12.25 3.49 -53.25
CA ILE A 811 -13.42 2.63 -53.05
C ILE A 811 -14.37 3.34 -52.07
N ASP A 812 -15.58 3.65 -52.52
CA ASP A 812 -16.62 4.18 -51.64
C ASP A 812 -17.34 3.01 -50.93
N TYR A 813 -17.01 2.81 -49.66
CA TYR A 813 -17.60 1.73 -48.87
C TYR A 813 -19.09 1.96 -48.56
N LYS A 814 -19.65 3.13 -48.87
CA LYS A 814 -21.09 3.41 -48.74
C LYS A 814 -21.92 2.90 -49.92
N THR A 815 -21.31 2.70 -51.09
CA THR A 815 -21.99 2.29 -52.33
C THR A 815 -21.52 0.95 -52.86
N THR A 816 -20.41 0.42 -52.37
CA THR A 816 -19.80 -0.81 -52.89
C THR A 816 -19.12 -1.58 -51.76
N ASP A 817 -19.27 -2.91 -51.75
CA ASP A 817 -18.55 -3.75 -50.79
C ASP A 817 -17.04 -3.71 -51.06
N ILE A 818 -16.25 -3.52 -50.00
CA ILE A 818 -14.79 -3.39 -50.11
C ILE A 818 -14.16 -4.68 -50.64
N ILE A 819 -14.64 -5.85 -50.19
CA ILE A 819 -14.07 -7.14 -50.58
C ILE A 819 -14.42 -7.47 -52.03
N GLU A 820 -15.65 -7.19 -52.47
CA GLU A 820 -16.05 -7.32 -53.87
C GLU A 820 -15.20 -6.42 -54.78
N ALA A 821 -15.10 -5.12 -54.46
CA ALA A 821 -14.34 -4.15 -55.23
C ALA A 821 -12.83 -4.46 -55.32
N LEU A 822 -12.24 -5.01 -54.26
CA LEU A 822 -10.85 -5.48 -54.28
C LEU A 822 -10.70 -6.79 -55.05
N SER A 823 -11.56 -7.78 -54.81
CA SER A 823 -11.50 -9.09 -55.46
C SER A 823 -11.69 -9.01 -56.97
N ALA A 824 -12.54 -8.09 -57.45
CA ALA A 824 -12.74 -7.82 -58.87
C ALA A 824 -11.47 -7.32 -59.61
N LYS A 825 -10.48 -6.79 -58.87
CA LYS A 825 -9.18 -6.37 -59.43
C LYS A 825 -8.20 -7.54 -59.58
N GLY A 826 -8.48 -8.69 -58.96
CA GLY A 826 -7.55 -9.82 -58.87
C GLY A 826 -6.32 -9.52 -58.01
N GLN A 827 -5.40 -10.48 -57.94
CA GLN A 827 -4.16 -10.39 -57.14
C GLN A 827 -3.20 -9.33 -57.70
N VAL A 828 -3.37 -8.07 -57.30
CA VAL A 828 -2.59 -6.93 -57.80
C VAL A 828 -1.85 -6.15 -56.71
N PHE A 829 -2.26 -6.25 -55.45
CA PHE A 829 -1.67 -5.49 -54.35
C PHE A 829 -0.42 -6.19 -53.78
N SER A 830 0.70 -5.49 -53.66
CA SER A 830 1.88 -6.02 -52.95
C SER A 830 1.72 -5.88 -51.45
N THR A 831 1.07 -4.80 -50.99
CA THR A 831 0.76 -4.58 -49.57
C THR A 831 -0.68 -4.09 -49.39
N VAL A 832 -1.34 -4.61 -48.36
CA VAL A 832 -2.61 -4.12 -47.83
C VAL A 832 -2.36 -3.62 -46.41
N VAL A 833 -2.67 -2.36 -46.12
CA VAL A 833 -2.64 -1.78 -44.76
C VAL A 833 -4.06 -1.58 -44.27
N ASP A 834 -4.45 -2.28 -43.20
CA ASP A 834 -5.77 -2.17 -42.60
C ASP A 834 -5.74 -1.37 -41.29
N ASN A 835 -6.05 -0.07 -41.41
CA ASN A 835 -6.17 0.85 -40.27
C ASN A 835 -7.53 0.79 -39.56
N VAL A 836 -8.51 0.09 -40.12
CA VAL A 836 -9.90 0.10 -39.60
C VAL A 836 -10.21 -1.18 -38.83
N GLY A 837 -9.73 -2.33 -39.31
CA GLY A 837 -10.12 -3.64 -38.77
C GLY A 837 -11.53 -4.07 -39.18
N ALA A 838 -12.09 -3.47 -40.25
CA ALA A 838 -13.40 -3.79 -40.77
C ALA A 838 -13.44 -3.69 -42.32
N PRO A 839 -14.18 -4.55 -43.03
CA PRO A 839 -14.98 -5.66 -42.49
C PRO A 839 -14.10 -6.80 -41.94
N ASP A 840 -14.57 -7.50 -40.91
CA ASP A 840 -13.80 -8.48 -40.12
C ASP A 840 -13.17 -9.63 -40.94
N ASN A 841 -13.71 -9.90 -42.14
CA ASN A 841 -13.24 -10.92 -43.07
C ASN A 841 -12.25 -10.40 -44.14
N LEU A 842 -11.86 -9.12 -44.13
CA LEU A 842 -10.98 -8.50 -45.12
C LEU A 842 -9.64 -9.26 -45.30
N TYR A 843 -8.98 -9.63 -44.21
CA TYR A 843 -7.77 -10.47 -44.26
C TYR A 843 -8.04 -11.86 -44.85
N LYS A 844 -9.16 -12.50 -44.49
CA LYS A 844 -9.49 -13.85 -44.99
C LYS A 844 -9.81 -13.84 -46.49
N ALA A 845 -10.37 -12.75 -47.00
CA ALA A 845 -10.59 -12.53 -48.42
C ALA A 845 -9.32 -12.13 -49.18
N SER A 846 -8.26 -11.68 -48.51
CA SER A 846 -7.08 -11.07 -49.15
C SER A 846 -6.39 -11.94 -50.18
N SER A 847 -6.50 -13.28 -50.14
CA SER A 847 -5.97 -14.14 -51.20
C SER A 847 -6.61 -13.94 -52.58
N ALA A 848 -7.74 -13.21 -52.69
CA ALA A 848 -8.33 -12.83 -53.97
C ALA A 848 -7.65 -11.60 -54.61
N PHE A 849 -7.02 -10.72 -53.81
CA PHE A 849 -6.56 -9.40 -54.27
C PHE A 849 -5.12 -9.03 -53.89
N LEU A 850 -4.53 -9.70 -52.90
CA LEU A 850 -3.11 -9.59 -52.54
C LEU A 850 -2.27 -10.56 -53.39
N LEU A 851 -1.11 -10.12 -53.85
CA LEU A 851 -0.14 -10.95 -54.56
C LEU A 851 0.32 -12.14 -53.69
N PRO A 852 0.73 -13.29 -54.27
CA PRO A 852 1.14 -14.48 -53.51
C PRO A 852 2.31 -14.29 -52.53
N LYS A 853 3.13 -13.25 -52.72
CA LYS A 853 4.22 -12.84 -51.82
C LYS A 853 3.92 -11.54 -51.05
N GLY A 854 2.74 -10.97 -51.26
CA GLY A 854 2.34 -9.70 -50.67
C GLY A 854 2.05 -9.80 -49.17
N LYS A 855 1.96 -8.64 -48.53
CA LYS A 855 1.79 -8.49 -47.07
C LYS A 855 0.43 -7.89 -46.73
N PHE A 856 -0.32 -8.57 -45.87
CA PHE A 856 -1.47 -7.99 -45.19
C PHE A 856 -1.01 -7.48 -43.82
N VAL A 857 -1.10 -6.18 -43.62
CA VAL A 857 -0.59 -5.45 -42.45
C VAL A 857 -1.78 -4.93 -41.65
N GLN A 858 -2.01 -5.51 -40.46
CA GLN A 858 -3.05 -5.10 -39.54
C GLN A 858 -2.53 -3.99 -38.62
N VAL A 859 -3.28 -2.88 -38.56
CA VAL A 859 -3.05 -1.75 -37.63
C VAL A 859 -4.28 -1.55 -36.75
N GLY A 860 -5.47 -1.50 -37.36
CA GLY A 860 -6.73 -1.34 -36.64
C GLY A 860 -7.13 -2.60 -35.87
N MET A 861 -7.45 -2.46 -34.58
CA MET A 861 -8.01 -3.52 -33.75
C MET A 861 -9.22 -3.04 -32.92
N GLN A 862 -10.27 -3.86 -32.90
CA GLN A 862 -11.37 -3.75 -31.94
C GLN A 862 -10.98 -4.41 -30.61
N PRO A 863 -11.02 -3.69 -29.46
CA PRO A 863 -10.60 -4.21 -28.16
C PRO A 863 -11.69 -5.11 -27.53
N SER A 864 -12.02 -6.21 -28.20
CA SER A 864 -12.99 -7.20 -27.74
C SER A 864 -12.38 -8.61 -27.69
N LEU A 865 -12.93 -9.48 -26.84
CA LEU A 865 -12.54 -10.89 -26.76
C LEU A 865 -12.69 -11.60 -28.13
N GLY A 866 -13.70 -11.21 -28.92
CA GLY A 866 -13.87 -11.70 -30.29
C GLY A 866 -12.76 -11.23 -31.23
N GLY A 867 -12.41 -9.93 -31.20
CA GLY A 867 -11.32 -9.36 -32.00
C GLY A 867 -9.97 -10.00 -31.70
N ALA A 868 -9.64 -10.15 -30.41
CA ALA A 868 -8.42 -10.83 -29.96
C ALA A 868 -8.36 -12.30 -30.42
N LYS A 869 -9.46 -13.05 -30.31
CA LYS A 869 -9.56 -14.44 -30.79
C LYS A 869 -9.35 -14.53 -32.31
N THR A 870 -9.94 -13.63 -33.07
CA THR A 870 -9.76 -13.55 -34.54
C THR A 870 -8.32 -13.23 -34.91
N LEU A 871 -7.67 -12.28 -34.22
CA LEU A 871 -6.27 -11.92 -34.44
C LEU A 871 -5.31 -13.08 -34.17
N VAL A 872 -5.45 -13.76 -33.02
CA VAL A 872 -4.64 -14.94 -32.67
C VAL A 872 -4.87 -16.07 -33.68
N GLY A 873 -6.12 -16.31 -34.09
CA GLY A 873 -6.44 -17.29 -35.13
C GLY A 873 -5.80 -16.96 -36.49
N ASN A 874 -5.81 -15.69 -36.89
CA ASN A 874 -5.22 -15.22 -38.14
C ASN A 874 -3.69 -15.34 -38.17
N MET A 875 -3.03 -15.26 -37.01
CA MET A 875 -1.58 -15.33 -36.84
C MET A 875 -1.04 -16.76 -36.65
N LEU A 876 -1.79 -17.63 -35.95
CA LEU A 876 -1.28 -18.93 -35.49
C LEU A 876 -1.93 -20.16 -36.14
N LEU A 877 -3.14 -20.05 -36.71
CA LEU A 877 -3.83 -21.21 -37.29
C LEU A 877 -3.53 -21.38 -38.78
N PRO A 878 -3.33 -22.61 -39.29
CA PRO A 878 -3.26 -22.86 -40.72
C PRO A 878 -4.63 -22.62 -41.37
N SER A 879 -4.66 -22.36 -42.68
CA SER A 879 -5.88 -21.93 -43.39
C SER A 879 -7.04 -22.95 -43.33
N PHE A 880 -6.75 -24.24 -43.17
CA PHE A 880 -7.77 -25.29 -43.04
C PHE A 880 -8.39 -25.38 -41.63
N LEU A 881 -7.79 -24.72 -40.62
CA LEU A 881 -8.34 -24.55 -39.27
C LEU A 881 -8.91 -23.12 -39.06
N GLY A 882 -9.14 -22.38 -40.15
CA GLY A 882 -9.79 -21.06 -40.11
C GLY A 882 -8.84 -19.86 -40.09
N GLY A 883 -7.52 -20.06 -40.22
CA GLY A 883 -6.55 -19.00 -40.48
C GLY A 883 -6.62 -18.44 -41.91
N GLY A 884 -5.80 -17.43 -42.20
CA GLY A 884 -5.70 -16.85 -43.55
C GLY A 884 -4.78 -17.64 -44.49
N LYS A 885 -4.83 -17.30 -45.79
CA LYS A 885 -3.94 -17.86 -46.83
C LYS A 885 -2.79 -16.92 -47.24
N SER A 886 -2.88 -15.64 -46.87
CA SER A 886 -1.92 -14.58 -47.20
C SER A 886 -0.91 -14.38 -46.08
N SER A 887 0.24 -13.75 -46.35
CA SER A 887 1.15 -13.36 -45.28
C SER A 887 0.53 -12.27 -44.40
N PHE A 888 0.49 -12.51 -43.09
CA PHE A 888 -0.01 -11.57 -42.09
C PHE A 888 1.13 -10.87 -41.34
N GLN A 889 0.94 -9.62 -40.97
CA GLN A 889 1.80 -8.82 -40.10
C GLN A 889 0.93 -7.95 -39.20
N LEU A 890 1.16 -7.96 -37.89
CA LEU A 890 0.58 -7.01 -36.96
C LEU A 890 1.58 -5.88 -36.70
N ILE A 891 1.16 -4.63 -36.83
CA ILE A 891 1.98 -3.48 -36.46
C ILE A 891 1.58 -2.98 -35.07
N MET A 892 2.56 -3.01 -34.18
CA MET A 892 2.61 -2.17 -33.00
C MET A 892 3.80 -1.24 -33.23
N ALA A 893 3.56 0.08 -33.30
CA ALA A 893 4.61 1.04 -33.58
C ALA A 893 5.77 0.90 -32.58
N LYS A 894 7.00 1.04 -33.07
CA LYS A 894 8.23 1.09 -32.27
C LYS A 894 8.87 2.48 -32.35
N PRO A 895 9.53 2.98 -31.28
CA PRO A 895 10.25 4.25 -31.34
C PRO A 895 11.43 4.15 -32.31
N SER A 896 11.62 5.18 -33.15
CA SER A 896 12.77 5.31 -34.03
C SER A 896 13.01 6.76 -34.44
N ALA A 897 14.08 7.36 -33.92
CA ALA A 897 14.51 8.71 -34.29
C ALA A 897 14.92 8.80 -35.77
N GLU A 898 15.47 7.74 -36.35
CA GLU A 898 15.81 7.67 -37.78
C GLU A 898 14.56 7.83 -38.67
N GLN A 899 13.48 7.12 -38.35
CA GLN A 899 12.22 7.20 -39.10
C GLN A 899 11.55 8.57 -38.91
N LEU A 900 11.61 9.14 -37.70
CA LEU A 900 11.15 10.50 -37.43
C LEU A 900 11.97 11.57 -38.19
N ARG A 901 13.29 11.37 -38.34
CA ARG A 901 14.16 12.23 -39.16
C ARG A 901 13.82 12.14 -40.65
N HIS A 902 13.61 10.95 -41.22
CA HIS A 902 13.13 10.83 -42.61
C HIS A 902 11.75 11.47 -42.82
N MET A 903 10.84 11.37 -41.84
CA MET A 903 9.57 12.09 -41.91
C MET A 903 9.78 13.61 -41.80
N SER A 904 10.73 14.10 -41.00
CA SER A 904 11.14 15.52 -40.97
C SER A 904 11.61 16.01 -42.35
N GLU A 905 12.37 15.19 -43.09
CA GLU A 905 12.75 15.50 -44.47
C GLU A 905 11.56 15.58 -45.43
N TRP A 906 10.60 14.66 -45.35
CA TRP A 906 9.38 14.69 -46.17
C TRP A 906 8.44 15.85 -45.81
N LEU A 907 8.36 16.22 -44.53
CA LEU A 907 7.66 17.43 -44.07
C LEU A 907 8.31 18.68 -44.68
N LYS A 908 9.65 18.79 -44.61
CA LYS A 908 10.42 19.90 -45.19
C LYS A 908 10.30 20.01 -46.71
N GLN A 909 10.22 18.87 -47.41
CA GLN A 909 10.00 18.80 -48.85
C GLN A 909 8.54 19.04 -49.25
N GLY A 910 7.60 19.00 -48.29
CA GLY A 910 6.17 19.06 -48.55
C GLY A 910 5.60 17.82 -49.24
N SER A 911 6.34 16.70 -49.28
CA SER A 911 5.87 15.40 -49.77
C SER A 911 5.05 14.64 -48.73
N LEU A 912 5.19 15.00 -47.45
CA LEU A 912 4.29 14.64 -46.37
C LEU A 912 3.66 15.91 -45.78
N LYS A 913 2.33 15.96 -45.71
CA LYS A 913 1.57 17.07 -45.12
C LYS A 913 0.60 16.52 -44.05
N PRO A 914 0.81 16.82 -42.76
CA PRO A 914 -0.11 16.42 -41.71
C PRO A 914 -1.46 17.09 -41.91
N ILE A 915 -2.55 16.33 -41.80
CA ILE A 915 -3.89 16.90 -41.88
C ILE A 915 -4.47 17.00 -40.48
N VAL A 916 -4.73 18.23 -40.03
CA VAL A 916 -5.43 18.52 -38.78
C VAL A 916 -6.91 18.73 -39.09
N ASP A 917 -7.77 17.91 -38.50
CA ASP A 917 -9.23 17.99 -38.63
C ASP A 917 -9.81 19.10 -37.74
N THR A 918 -9.29 19.24 -36.52
CA THR A 918 -9.68 20.27 -35.55
C THR A 918 -8.59 20.45 -34.50
N VAL A 919 -8.34 21.70 -34.15
CA VAL A 919 -7.57 22.08 -32.96
C VAL A 919 -8.57 22.44 -31.87
N PHE A 920 -8.42 21.83 -30.69
CA PHE A 920 -9.09 22.21 -29.46
C PHE A 920 -8.10 22.96 -28.56
N GLU A 921 -8.60 23.87 -27.74
CA GLU A 921 -7.82 24.42 -26.63
C GLU A 921 -7.81 23.44 -25.46
N TRP A 922 -6.91 23.68 -24.49
CA TRP A 922 -6.59 22.77 -23.38
C TRP A 922 -7.81 22.38 -22.54
N GLU A 923 -8.66 23.35 -22.23
CA GLU A 923 -9.87 23.18 -21.42
C GLU A 923 -10.95 22.34 -22.14
N ASP A 924 -10.85 22.25 -23.47
CA ASP A 924 -11.76 21.49 -24.33
C ASP A 924 -11.25 20.07 -24.64
N ALA A 925 -10.18 19.60 -23.99
CA ALA A 925 -9.68 18.23 -24.13
C ALA A 925 -10.77 17.13 -24.00
N PRO A 926 -11.78 17.21 -23.11
CA PRO A 926 -12.91 16.28 -23.10
C PRO A 926 -13.67 16.20 -24.43
N LYS A 927 -13.96 17.35 -25.06
CA LYS A 927 -14.67 17.45 -26.34
C LYS A 927 -13.83 16.90 -27.49
N ALA A 928 -12.51 17.01 -27.40
CA ALA A 928 -11.58 16.39 -28.34
C ALA A 928 -11.69 14.86 -28.31
N PHE A 929 -11.79 14.25 -27.11
CA PHE A 929 -12.05 12.81 -26.96
C PHE A 929 -13.46 12.39 -27.41
N GLU A 930 -14.50 13.17 -27.12
CA GLU A 930 -15.85 12.94 -27.66
C GLU A 930 -15.82 12.89 -29.19
N LYS A 931 -15.18 13.88 -29.83
CA LYS A 931 -15.05 13.95 -31.29
C LYS A 931 -14.26 12.76 -31.85
N LEU A 932 -13.14 12.39 -31.22
CA LEU A 932 -12.35 11.22 -31.59
C LEU A 932 -13.20 9.94 -31.62
N LYS A 933 -14.01 9.71 -30.57
CA LYS A 933 -14.87 8.53 -30.42
C LYS A 933 -15.97 8.43 -31.48
N THR A 934 -16.33 9.51 -32.16
CA THR A 934 -17.27 9.44 -33.30
C THR A 934 -16.73 8.66 -34.49
N GLY A 935 -15.39 8.55 -34.63
CA GLY A 935 -14.73 7.98 -35.80
C GLY A 935 -14.88 8.80 -37.09
N ARG A 936 -15.29 10.08 -37.00
CA ARG A 936 -15.62 10.93 -38.18
C ARG A 936 -14.59 12.00 -38.53
N ALA A 937 -13.48 12.10 -37.79
CA ALA A 937 -12.43 13.07 -38.04
C ALA A 937 -11.72 12.81 -39.39
N LYS A 938 -11.47 13.88 -40.17
CA LYS A 938 -10.72 13.87 -41.43
C LYS A 938 -9.25 14.23 -41.18
N GLY A 939 -8.48 13.27 -40.67
CA GLY A 939 -7.12 13.48 -40.19
C GLY A 939 -7.02 13.46 -38.67
N LYS A 940 -6.12 14.27 -38.09
CA LYS A 940 -5.76 14.26 -36.67
C LYS A 940 -6.52 15.33 -35.89
N ILE A 941 -6.94 14.98 -34.67
CA ILE A 941 -7.46 15.94 -33.69
C ILE A 941 -6.27 16.36 -32.81
N VAL A 942 -6.11 17.66 -32.62
CA VAL A 942 -4.99 18.28 -31.90
C VAL A 942 -5.53 19.06 -30.71
N ILE A 943 -4.78 19.07 -29.60
CA ILE A 943 -5.03 19.90 -28.43
C ILE A 943 -3.82 20.82 -28.25
N ARG A 944 -4.06 22.14 -28.14
CA ARG A 944 -3.04 23.11 -27.73
C ARG A 944 -2.79 23.02 -26.23
N VAL A 945 -1.54 23.20 -25.83
CA VAL A 945 -1.11 23.07 -24.43
C VAL A 945 -0.62 24.44 -23.94
N PRO A 946 -1.09 24.93 -22.78
CA PRO A 946 -0.79 26.28 -22.32
C PRO A 946 0.65 26.38 -21.83
N GLN A 947 1.32 27.48 -22.17
CA GLN A 947 2.72 27.72 -21.83
C GLN A 947 2.84 28.49 -20.51
N ASP A 948 3.22 27.82 -19.43
CA ASP A 948 3.44 28.43 -18.11
C ASP A 948 4.83 29.08 -18.02
N ARG A 949 4.87 30.42 -18.14
CA ARG A 949 6.09 31.23 -18.01
C ARG A 949 6.55 31.44 -16.56
N SER A 950 5.81 30.98 -15.56
CA SER A 950 6.21 31.10 -14.15
C SER A 950 7.21 30.02 -13.72
N LYS A 951 7.13 28.83 -14.34
CA LYS A 951 7.99 27.67 -14.02
C LYS A 951 9.33 27.65 -14.76
N GLU A 952 9.56 28.50 -15.77
CA GLU A 952 10.83 28.61 -16.49
C GLU A 952 12.02 28.86 -15.52
N LYS A 953 11.84 29.67 -14.48
CA LYS A 953 12.89 29.96 -13.49
C LYS A 953 13.32 28.75 -12.64
N ALA A 954 12.43 27.79 -12.41
CA ALA A 954 12.74 26.61 -11.60
C ALA A 954 13.65 25.60 -12.33
N VAL A 955 13.81 25.73 -13.65
CA VAL A 955 14.65 24.84 -14.46
C VAL A 955 16.14 25.19 -14.31
N ASP A 956 16.47 26.49 -14.19
CA ASP A 956 17.83 27.03 -14.04
C ASP A 956 18.44 26.80 -12.65
N GLU A 957 17.63 26.94 -11.58
CA GLU A 957 18.10 26.88 -10.17
C GLU A 957 18.44 25.47 -9.66
N SER A 958 18.52 24.47 -10.54
CA SER A 958 18.85 23.07 -10.23
C SER A 958 20.15 22.58 -10.89
N SER A 959 21.14 23.48 -10.97
CA SER A 959 22.48 23.27 -11.56
C SER A 959 23.47 22.61 -10.59
#